data_AF-A0A514X108-F1
#
_entry.id   AF-A0A514X108-F1
#
_cell.length_a   1.000
_cell.length_b   1.000
_cell.length_c   1.000
_cell.angle_alpha   90.00
_cell.angle_beta   90.00
_cell.angle_gamma   90.00
#
_symmetry.space_group_name_H-M   'P 1'
#
loop_
_entity.id
_entity.type
_entity.pdbx_description
1 polymer ?
#
loop_
_entity_poly.entity_id
_entity_poly.type
_entity_poly.pdbx_seq_one_letter_code
_entity_poly.pdbx_strand_id
1 'polypeptide(L)'
;MLKNHNSTFLFKLRDRKGQVALFVALIFQVLFLFFAMVINVGLLVHHKINLQNSVDLAAYYGAAKQAEDLNAIGHMNYQIRQSWKLLAWRYRMLGSAGESIYHPYLKSTAQLRTALAVEGVSSSGPMVNMQDAPAFCITYIPFQPMPKDENTCKFMAEQSSISLFRAPKVFGFLSITRTMKSVSDMLISKALERCRDFGSFNYLMLGKFVVAFKTDQRDRMLVINELAKAMSANEEDFYDLDGESVKVGMQNTFQNNLTVPNRRAVNSFKTYNSLGSAACGKTTDKDRPVKWLSPIKIYPGFSYIDTVCQGNSNGGAIDTVAKELAGDPNSLPAHYTQTAFVSGIEELAQSIGYLSNLNDTFNFSMGVEKNPWCVGYVGASAETQPAIPFSPFGKVTLKARAFFKPFGGRIGPWYRNSWSFRQTDNQYSDGSTIVDPMLPPRPTDPGAVAGTVTDPNNMKTRAANYSRYVGDPYGLKSAQMIGYYGQAIYETSPVWRSSRYQAIYNDPNAGVSKSSPNFADWDALPYKFADSGGSGDQMAWDSISNMPTEMRKLELSAIVPNTFDNAYYSIEPDFYHNYYDRMKKGFISKVGSAVANQFRPDLGYHRGYKAGAINLEEYSVKDQMAEVAQIPDSNLPVKSLFTFTLDDWKHLLTGWSDKNLMDYSLNPNTFGKCDTEPVAGVPNPGNCVVGGSTGFGVKMISSDWLNSKELKLGGEGTSAGRLLNPPPEDF
;
A
#
# COMPACT_ATOMS: atom_id res chain seq x y z
N MET A 1 -57.08 52.18 -102.27
CA MET A 1 -57.76 51.12 -101.50
C MET A 1 -57.01 49.82 -101.77
N LEU A 2 -56.52 48.97 -100.86
CA LEU A 2 -56.71 48.76 -99.43
C LEU A 2 -55.52 47.94 -98.87
N LYS A 3 -54.89 48.51 -97.84
CA LYS A 3 -54.43 47.91 -96.57
C LYS A 3 -53.66 46.56 -96.49
N ASN A 4 -52.41 46.74 -96.05
CA ASN A 4 -51.50 45.91 -95.25
C ASN A 4 -52.12 44.85 -94.31
N HIS A 5 -51.56 43.63 -94.36
CA HIS A 5 -51.69 42.59 -93.34
C HIS A 5 -50.29 42.18 -92.81
N ASN A 6 -49.76 42.99 -91.89
CA ASN A 6 -48.73 42.59 -90.94
C ASN A 6 -49.34 42.66 -89.54
N SER A 7 -49.93 41.57 -89.03
CA SER A 7 -50.23 41.42 -87.60
C SER A 7 -50.77 40.01 -87.30
N THR A 8 -49.89 39.07 -86.97
CA THR A 8 -50.27 37.81 -86.33
C THR A 8 -49.30 37.36 -85.23
N PHE A 9 -48.44 38.26 -84.74
CA PHE A 9 -47.50 37.96 -83.64
C PHE A 9 -47.75 38.78 -82.35
N LEU A 10 -48.64 39.78 -82.38
CA LEU A 10 -48.84 40.71 -81.24
C LEU A 10 -50.20 40.57 -80.52
N PHE A 11 -50.86 39.41 -80.60
CA PHE A 11 -52.17 39.20 -79.93
C PHE A 11 -52.18 38.16 -78.79
N LYS A 12 -51.02 37.77 -78.25
CA LYS A 12 -50.93 36.83 -77.11
C LYS A 12 -50.18 37.38 -75.87
N LEU A 13 -50.19 38.70 -75.66
CA LEU A 13 -49.61 39.34 -74.46
C LEU A 13 -50.66 39.90 -73.49
N ARG A 14 -51.86 39.31 -73.43
CA ARG A 14 -52.90 39.75 -72.50
C ARG A 14 -53.66 38.64 -71.79
N ASP A 15 -52.94 37.57 -71.43
CA ASP A 15 -53.43 36.61 -70.45
C ASP A 15 -52.63 36.74 -69.14
N ARG A 16 -53.16 37.55 -68.20
CA ARG A 16 -52.58 37.72 -66.86
C ARG A 16 -52.92 36.55 -65.92
N LYS A 17 -53.65 35.53 -66.38
CA LYS A 17 -54.11 34.42 -65.53
C LYS A 17 -53.03 33.38 -65.20
N GLY A 18 -51.84 33.45 -65.80
CA GLY A 18 -50.71 32.52 -65.53
C GLY A 18 -49.54 33.08 -64.71
N GLN A 19 -49.44 34.40 -64.53
CA GLN A 19 -48.28 35.02 -63.86
C GLN A 19 -48.24 34.72 -62.35
N VAL A 20 -49.41 34.64 -61.70
CA VAL A 20 -49.51 34.24 -60.29
C VAL A 20 -49.05 32.79 -60.10
N ALA A 21 -49.37 31.88 -61.03
CA ALA A 21 -48.94 30.49 -60.94
C ALA A 21 -47.41 30.34 -61.04
N LEU A 22 -46.76 31.11 -61.92
CA LEU A 22 -45.29 31.17 -62.04
C LEU A 22 -44.63 31.73 -60.76
N PHE A 23 -45.22 32.77 -60.18
CA PHE A 23 -44.69 33.39 -58.96
C PHE A 23 -44.88 32.48 -57.73
N VAL A 24 -46.03 31.82 -57.61
CA VAL A 24 -46.30 30.82 -56.57
C VAL A 24 -45.38 29.61 -56.72
N ALA A 25 -45.14 29.12 -57.95
CA ALA A 25 -44.21 28.02 -58.19
C ALA A 25 -42.77 28.37 -57.77
N LEU A 26 -42.30 29.59 -58.07
CA LEU A 26 -40.98 30.08 -57.65
C LEU A 26 -40.88 30.21 -56.12
N ILE A 27 -41.90 30.77 -55.46
CA ILE A 27 -41.93 30.88 -54.00
C ILE A 27 -41.94 29.49 -53.35
N PHE A 28 -42.74 28.55 -53.86
CA PHE A 28 -42.76 27.18 -53.36
C PHE A 28 -41.40 26.49 -53.52
N GLN A 29 -40.73 26.69 -54.65
CA GLN A 29 -39.39 26.16 -54.89
C GLN A 29 -38.38 26.70 -53.87
N VAL A 30 -38.41 28.01 -53.61
CA VAL A 30 -37.52 28.68 -52.66
C VAL A 30 -37.82 28.23 -51.22
N LEU A 31 -39.09 28.18 -50.82
CA LEU A 31 -39.49 27.67 -49.50
C LEU A 31 -39.11 26.21 -49.32
N PHE A 32 -39.25 25.38 -50.35
CA PHE A 32 -38.83 23.98 -50.31
C PHE A 32 -37.31 23.83 -50.13
N LEU A 33 -36.51 24.65 -50.82
CA LEU A 33 -35.06 24.68 -50.63
C LEU A 33 -34.67 25.07 -49.19
N PHE A 34 -35.32 26.10 -48.62
CA PHE A 34 -35.09 26.49 -47.23
C PHE A 34 -35.50 25.39 -46.26
N PHE A 35 -36.65 24.75 -46.48
CA PHE A 35 -37.12 23.63 -45.66
C PHE A 35 -36.14 22.44 -45.69
N ALA A 36 -35.69 22.04 -46.88
CA ALA A 36 -34.70 20.99 -47.06
C ALA A 36 -33.35 21.34 -46.39
N MET A 37 -32.92 22.60 -46.49
CA MET A 37 -31.71 23.10 -45.82
C MET A 37 -31.82 22.99 -44.29
N VAL A 38 -32.93 23.46 -43.70
CA VAL A 38 -33.16 23.39 -42.25
C VAL A 38 -33.16 21.93 -41.75
N ILE A 39 -33.80 21.02 -42.48
CA ILE A 39 -33.78 19.59 -42.15
C ILE A 39 -32.36 19.03 -42.21
N ASN A 40 -31.60 19.32 -43.27
CA ASN A 40 -30.22 18.84 -43.41
C ASN A 40 -29.33 19.33 -42.26
N VAL A 41 -29.44 20.61 -41.89
CA VAL A 41 -28.68 21.18 -40.77
C VAL A 41 -29.11 20.52 -39.45
N GLY A 42 -30.41 20.33 -39.23
CA GLY A 42 -30.93 19.64 -38.05
C GLY A 42 -30.41 18.20 -37.93
N LEU A 43 -30.44 17.44 -39.03
CA LEU A 43 -29.90 16.08 -39.08
C LEU A 43 -28.38 16.06 -38.87
N LEU A 44 -27.64 16.99 -39.47
CA LEU A 44 -26.18 17.08 -39.30
C LEU A 44 -25.81 17.36 -37.84
N VAL A 45 -26.47 18.34 -37.20
CA VAL A 45 -26.26 18.67 -35.79
C VAL A 45 -26.61 17.48 -34.91
N HIS A 46 -27.75 16.83 -35.14
CA HIS A 46 -28.17 15.64 -34.40
C HIS A 46 -27.15 14.49 -34.54
N HIS A 47 -26.69 14.19 -35.75
CA HIS A 47 -25.68 13.16 -36.00
C HIS A 47 -24.34 13.49 -35.34
N LYS A 48 -23.95 14.78 -35.34
CA LYS A 48 -22.73 15.24 -34.69
C LYS A 48 -22.80 15.10 -33.17
N ILE A 49 -23.90 15.51 -32.55
CA ILE A 49 -24.12 15.36 -31.10
C ILE A 49 -24.15 13.88 -30.71
N ASN A 50 -24.88 13.05 -31.44
CA ASN A 50 -24.93 11.62 -31.16
C ASN A 50 -23.55 10.95 -31.29
N LEU A 51 -22.77 11.33 -32.31
CA LEU A 51 -21.40 10.84 -32.48
C LEU A 51 -20.52 11.26 -31.30
N GLN A 52 -20.55 12.54 -30.92
CA GLN A 52 -19.76 13.06 -29.81
C GLN A 52 -20.12 12.36 -28.49
N ASN A 53 -21.40 12.27 -28.14
CA ASN A 53 -21.85 11.59 -26.92
C ASN A 53 -21.41 10.11 -26.88
N SER A 54 -21.44 9.43 -28.03
CA SER A 54 -21.03 8.03 -28.10
C SER A 54 -19.51 7.86 -27.92
N VAL A 55 -18.71 8.78 -28.47
CA VAL A 55 -17.25 8.81 -28.28
C VAL A 55 -16.89 9.20 -26.85
N ASP A 56 -17.60 10.15 -26.24
CA ASP A 56 -17.42 10.56 -24.85
C ASP A 56 -17.67 9.38 -23.90
N LEU A 57 -18.78 8.65 -24.08
CA LEU A 57 -19.10 7.46 -23.28
C LEU A 57 -18.06 6.35 -23.43
N ALA A 58 -17.55 6.13 -24.64
CA ALA A 58 -16.51 5.13 -24.88
C ALA A 58 -15.19 5.52 -24.20
N ALA A 59 -14.76 6.77 -24.31
CA ALA A 59 -13.56 7.27 -23.62
C ALA A 59 -13.73 7.25 -22.09
N TYR A 60 -14.91 7.61 -21.59
CA TYR A 60 -15.25 7.52 -20.16
C TYR A 60 -15.17 6.08 -19.65
N TYR A 61 -15.75 5.11 -20.36
CA TYR A 61 -15.66 3.69 -20.02
C TYR A 61 -14.20 3.23 -19.90
N GLY A 62 -13.37 3.56 -20.89
CA GLY A 62 -11.95 3.19 -20.86
C GLY A 62 -11.22 3.83 -19.68
N ALA A 63 -11.44 5.13 -19.42
CA ALA A 63 -10.84 5.80 -18.27
C ALA A 63 -11.35 5.26 -16.92
N ALA A 64 -12.60 4.78 -16.84
CA ALA A 64 -13.14 4.13 -15.65
C ALA A 64 -12.45 2.80 -15.36
N LYS A 65 -12.24 1.96 -16.38
CA LYS A 65 -11.46 0.72 -16.23
C LYS A 65 -10.01 0.99 -15.83
N GLN A 66 -9.37 1.99 -16.45
CA GLN A 66 -8.04 2.42 -16.03
C GLN A 66 -8.03 2.93 -14.57
N ALA A 67 -9.07 3.62 -14.11
CA ALA A 67 -9.18 4.08 -12.72
C ALA A 67 -9.35 2.92 -11.73
N GLU A 68 -10.15 1.90 -12.06
CA GLU A 68 -10.30 0.66 -11.28
C GLU A 68 -8.94 -0.03 -11.08
N ASP A 69 -8.15 -0.20 -12.15
CA ASP A 69 -6.83 -0.83 -12.06
C ASP A 69 -5.86 0.00 -11.19
N LEU A 70 -5.87 1.33 -11.35
CA LEU A 70 -5.04 2.22 -10.52
C LEU A 70 -5.46 2.19 -9.03
N ASN A 71 -6.73 1.95 -8.73
CA ASN A 71 -7.21 1.76 -7.36
C ASN A 71 -6.69 0.46 -6.76
N ALA A 72 -6.74 -0.64 -7.52
CA ALA A 72 -6.16 -1.91 -7.10
C ALA A 72 -4.65 -1.77 -6.83
N ILE A 73 -3.91 -1.10 -7.73
CA ILE A 73 -2.48 -0.80 -7.51
C ILE A 73 -2.27 0.06 -6.26
N GLY A 74 -3.05 1.13 -6.08
CA GLY A 74 -2.94 2.02 -4.92
C GLY A 74 -3.18 1.30 -3.59
N HIS A 75 -4.19 0.44 -3.54
CA HIS A 75 -4.48 -0.37 -2.35
C HIS A 75 -3.38 -1.43 -2.10
N MET A 76 -2.92 -2.16 -3.12
CA MET A 76 -1.82 -3.11 -2.95
C MET A 76 -0.51 -2.43 -2.49
N ASN A 77 -0.27 -1.20 -2.96
CA ASN A 77 0.86 -0.39 -2.51
C ASN A 77 0.73 0.01 -1.03
N TYR A 78 -0.48 0.33 -0.58
CA TYR A 78 -0.79 0.53 0.84
C TYR A 78 -0.53 -0.74 1.67
N GLN A 79 -0.89 -1.92 1.17
CA GLN A 79 -0.63 -3.19 1.87
C GLN A 79 0.88 -3.43 2.08
N ILE A 80 1.75 -3.04 1.14
CA ILE A 80 3.21 -3.07 1.34
C ILE A 80 3.61 -2.17 2.51
N ARG A 81 3.02 -0.97 2.62
CA ARG A 81 3.22 -0.09 3.78
C ARG A 81 2.68 -0.71 5.08
N GLN A 82 1.54 -1.40 5.07
CA GLN A 82 1.05 -2.13 6.25
C GLN A 82 2.06 -3.19 6.71
N SER A 83 2.63 -3.97 5.79
CA SER A 83 3.66 -4.96 6.10
C SER A 83 4.93 -4.30 6.69
N TRP A 84 5.31 -3.10 6.21
CA TRP A 84 6.39 -2.32 6.83
C TRP A 84 6.05 -1.84 8.24
N LYS A 85 4.82 -1.35 8.47
CA LYS A 85 4.34 -0.95 9.80
C LYS A 85 4.40 -2.13 10.77
N LEU A 86 3.99 -3.31 10.33
CA LEU A 86 4.07 -4.54 11.12
C LEU A 86 5.51 -4.88 11.50
N LEU A 87 6.44 -4.87 10.54
CA LEU A 87 7.86 -5.13 10.81
C LEU A 87 8.45 -4.08 11.77
N ALA A 88 8.22 -2.79 11.53
CA ALA A 88 8.71 -1.71 12.37
C ALA A 88 8.16 -1.80 13.81
N TRP A 89 6.88 -2.16 13.95
CA TRP A 89 6.26 -2.39 15.26
C TRP A 89 6.86 -3.59 15.97
N ARG A 90 7.00 -4.75 15.29
CA ARG A 90 7.64 -5.95 15.86
C ARG A 90 9.09 -5.65 16.28
N TYR A 91 9.81 -4.89 15.46
CA TYR A 91 11.19 -4.51 15.78
C TYR A 91 11.28 -3.60 17.00
N ARG A 92 10.48 -2.52 17.05
CA ARG A 92 10.62 -1.47 18.07
C ARG A 92 9.83 -1.76 19.35
N MET A 93 8.58 -2.21 19.25
CA MET A 93 7.71 -2.39 20.41
C MET A 93 7.98 -3.74 21.06
N LEU A 94 7.80 -4.80 20.29
CA LEU A 94 8.02 -6.16 20.77
C LEU A 94 9.50 -6.40 21.12
N GLY A 95 10.43 -5.89 20.31
CA GLY A 95 11.87 -6.04 20.55
C GLY A 95 12.44 -5.24 21.72
N SER A 96 11.79 -4.17 22.19
CA SER A 96 12.32 -3.35 23.29
C SER A 96 11.56 -3.51 24.61
N ALA A 97 10.37 -4.13 24.59
CA ALA A 97 9.53 -4.21 25.79
C ALA A 97 10.19 -4.96 26.96
N GLY A 98 11.19 -5.82 26.73
CA GLY A 98 11.96 -6.48 27.77
C GLY A 98 12.87 -5.58 28.62
N GLU A 99 13.25 -4.40 28.11
CA GLU A 99 14.09 -3.44 28.83
C GLU A 99 13.41 -3.04 30.15
N SER A 100 14.09 -3.18 31.28
CA SER A 100 13.45 -3.01 32.60
C SER A 100 13.80 -1.69 33.28
N ILE A 101 14.96 -1.10 32.98
CA ILE A 101 15.49 0.04 33.71
C ILE A 101 15.09 1.35 33.04
N TYR A 102 15.19 1.40 31.72
CA TYR A 102 14.98 2.64 30.95
C TYR A 102 13.67 2.68 30.18
N HIS A 103 12.89 1.60 30.22
CA HIS A 103 11.64 1.52 29.51
C HIS A 103 10.56 2.41 30.17
N PRO A 104 9.74 3.15 29.39
CA PRO A 104 8.69 4.03 29.93
C PRO A 104 7.64 3.30 30.77
N TYR A 105 7.29 2.05 30.43
CA TYR A 105 6.50 1.17 31.30
C TYR A 105 7.36 0.49 32.38
N LEU A 106 7.03 0.71 33.65
CA LEU A 106 7.62 0.07 34.83
C LEU A 106 6.97 -1.28 35.10
N LYS A 107 7.74 -2.34 34.91
CA LYS A 107 7.31 -3.71 35.15
C LYS A 107 7.07 -4.01 36.63
N SER A 108 7.86 -3.40 37.52
CA SER A 108 7.79 -3.64 38.97
C SER A 108 6.52 -3.09 39.61
N THR A 109 6.03 -1.95 39.14
CA THR A 109 4.82 -1.29 39.66
C THR A 109 3.61 -1.45 38.75
N ALA A 110 3.78 -1.99 37.53
CA ALA A 110 2.77 -2.01 36.48
C ALA A 110 2.18 -0.59 36.23
N GLN A 111 3.06 0.39 36.08
CA GLN A 111 2.70 1.79 35.86
C GLN A 111 3.54 2.40 34.74
N LEU A 112 2.98 3.38 34.03
CA LEU A 112 3.77 4.22 33.14
C LEU A 112 4.56 5.24 33.96
N ARG A 113 5.81 5.46 33.59
CA ARG A 113 6.62 6.56 34.10
C ARG A 113 6.04 7.84 33.54
N THR A 114 5.27 8.57 34.35
CA THR A 114 4.60 9.82 33.94
C THR A 114 5.54 10.85 33.33
N ALA A 115 6.81 10.90 33.77
CA ALA A 115 7.85 11.76 33.18
C ALA A 115 8.32 11.33 31.78
N LEU A 116 8.08 10.08 31.36
CA LEU A 116 8.52 9.48 30.09
C LEU A 116 7.36 9.01 29.20
N ALA A 117 6.10 9.17 29.64
CA ALA A 117 4.90 8.82 28.88
C ALA A 117 4.36 10.01 28.07
N VAL A 118 5.24 10.92 27.67
CA VAL A 118 4.94 12.09 26.83
C VAL A 118 5.37 11.82 25.40
N GLU A 119 4.71 12.51 24.47
CA GLU A 119 5.09 12.46 23.06
C GLU A 119 6.48 13.08 22.89
N GLY A 120 7.43 12.31 22.34
CA GLY A 120 8.79 12.79 22.12
C GLY A 120 9.89 11.75 22.32
N VAL A 121 11.12 12.21 22.16
CA VAL A 121 12.35 11.42 22.30
C VAL A 121 13.20 12.04 23.41
N SER A 122 13.88 11.21 24.20
CA SER A 122 14.82 11.71 25.21
C SER A 122 15.89 12.57 24.55
N SER A 123 16.42 13.56 25.27
CA SER A 123 17.51 14.41 24.80
C SER A 123 18.90 13.89 25.20
N SER A 124 18.97 12.95 26.16
CA SER A 124 20.22 12.38 26.66
C SER A 124 20.00 11.04 27.39
N GLY A 125 21.09 10.30 27.57
CA GLY A 125 21.12 9.05 28.35
C GLY A 125 20.71 7.79 27.58
N PRO A 126 20.69 6.62 28.26
CA PRO A 126 20.49 5.31 27.62
C PRO A 126 19.15 5.16 26.87
N MET A 127 18.12 5.91 27.27
CA MET A 127 16.82 5.90 26.59
C MET A 127 16.90 6.41 25.15
N VAL A 128 17.78 7.39 24.86
CA VAL A 128 17.98 7.90 23.48
C VAL A 128 18.46 6.77 22.58
N ASN A 129 19.41 5.96 23.07
CA ASN A 129 19.96 4.85 22.30
C ASN A 129 18.87 3.84 21.96
N MET A 130 18.00 3.50 22.91
CA MET A 130 16.85 2.61 22.65
C MET A 130 15.84 3.21 21.68
N GLN A 131 15.63 4.53 21.70
CA GLN A 131 14.67 5.21 20.83
C GLN A 131 15.21 5.40 19.40
N ASP A 132 16.44 5.88 19.26
CA ASP A 132 17.04 6.14 17.95
C ASP A 132 17.59 4.87 17.31
N ALA A 133 18.27 4.01 18.08
CA ALA A 133 18.99 2.82 17.62
C ALA A 133 18.63 1.57 18.46
N PRO A 134 17.36 1.11 18.48
CA PRO A 134 16.97 -0.07 19.23
C PRO A 134 17.68 -1.31 18.71
N ALA A 135 17.97 -2.25 19.62
CA ALA A 135 18.30 -3.63 19.29
C ALA A 135 17.11 -4.52 19.66
N PHE A 136 16.85 -5.54 18.86
CA PHE A 136 15.76 -6.48 19.10
C PHE A 136 16.13 -7.52 20.16
N CYS A 137 15.27 -7.69 21.16
CA CYS A 137 15.38 -8.75 22.15
C CYS A 137 13.98 -9.20 22.58
N ILE A 138 13.65 -10.48 22.37
CA ILE A 138 12.32 -11.05 22.68
C ILE A 138 12.37 -12.05 23.85
N THR A 139 13.56 -12.30 24.40
CA THR A 139 13.84 -13.27 25.46
C THR A 139 13.55 -12.68 26.86
N TYR A 140 12.29 -12.34 27.10
CA TYR A 140 11.81 -11.75 28.35
C TYR A 140 10.39 -12.21 28.73
N ILE A 141 10.06 -12.23 30.03
CA ILE A 141 8.70 -12.50 30.49
C ILE A 141 7.72 -11.39 30.04
N PRO A 142 6.50 -11.69 29.55
CA PRO A 142 5.78 -12.96 29.71
C PRO A 142 5.91 -13.97 28.55
N PHE A 143 6.85 -13.79 27.62
CA PHE A 143 6.95 -14.68 26.44
C PHE A 143 7.24 -16.12 26.81
N GLN A 144 6.49 -17.06 26.23
CA GLN A 144 6.77 -18.48 26.33
C GLN A 144 7.75 -18.92 25.22
N PRO A 145 8.69 -19.83 25.53
CA PRO A 145 8.83 -20.62 26.75
C PRO A 145 9.79 -20.01 27.80
N MET A 146 9.89 -18.68 27.90
CA MET A 146 10.86 -18.07 28.83
C MET A 146 10.56 -18.44 30.29
N PRO A 147 11.57 -18.89 31.06
CA PRO A 147 11.42 -19.23 32.47
C PRO A 147 10.99 -18.04 33.33
N LYS A 148 10.34 -18.33 34.45
CA LYS A 148 9.53 -17.37 35.22
C LYS A 148 10.27 -16.14 35.78
N ASP A 149 11.59 -16.17 35.87
CA ASP A 149 12.41 -15.08 36.43
C ASP A 149 13.55 -14.68 35.49
N GLU A 150 13.44 -15.06 34.21
CA GLU A 150 14.48 -14.88 33.22
C GLU A 150 14.13 -13.73 32.28
N ASN A 151 14.95 -12.69 32.32
CA ASN A 151 14.89 -11.57 31.40
C ASN A 151 16.31 -11.20 30.97
N THR A 152 16.74 -11.76 29.84
CA THR A 152 18.03 -11.43 29.23
C THR A 152 18.02 -10.08 28.51
N CYS A 153 16.83 -9.53 28.28
CA CYS A 153 16.59 -8.22 27.71
C CYS A 153 16.55 -7.10 28.77
N LYS A 154 17.00 -7.35 30.00
CA LYS A 154 16.84 -6.40 31.12
C LYS A 154 17.62 -5.10 30.97
N PHE A 155 18.82 -5.16 30.37
CA PHE A 155 19.82 -4.08 30.30
C PHE A 155 20.22 -3.72 28.86
N MET A 156 19.26 -3.75 27.94
CA MET A 156 19.52 -3.53 26.51
C MET A 156 20.05 -2.13 26.21
N ALA A 157 19.59 -1.12 26.95
CA ALA A 157 19.99 0.26 26.72
C ALA A 157 21.45 0.55 27.09
N GLU A 158 22.01 -0.20 28.04
CA GLU A 158 23.40 -0.06 28.50
C GLU A 158 24.33 -1.14 27.97
N GLN A 159 23.78 -2.25 27.46
CA GLN A 159 24.52 -3.45 27.05
C GLN A 159 25.46 -3.96 28.16
N SER A 160 25.00 -3.90 29.42
CA SER A 160 25.80 -4.27 30.58
C SER A 160 25.78 -5.78 30.85
N SER A 161 26.88 -6.30 31.40
CA SER A 161 27.03 -7.72 31.65
C SER A 161 26.21 -8.19 32.85
N ILE A 162 25.59 -9.37 32.70
CA ILE A 162 24.85 -10.03 33.77
C ILE A 162 25.83 -10.91 34.55
N SER A 163 26.18 -10.49 35.77
CA SER A 163 27.05 -11.29 36.63
C SER A 163 26.34 -12.57 37.11
N LEU A 164 26.98 -13.73 36.92
CA LEU A 164 26.48 -15.00 37.44
C LEU A 164 26.86 -15.16 38.92
N PHE A 165 26.05 -15.93 39.65
CA PHE A 165 26.28 -16.23 41.06
C PHE A 165 27.69 -16.81 41.28
N ARG A 166 28.42 -16.27 42.26
CA ARG A 166 29.69 -16.83 42.72
C ARG A 166 29.42 -17.66 43.96
N ALA A 167 29.85 -18.92 43.95
CA ALA A 167 29.79 -19.74 45.15
C ALA A 167 30.49 -19.00 46.31
N PRO A 168 29.85 -18.85 47.48
CA PRO A 168 30.45 -18.15 48.60
C PRO A 168 31.76 -18.84 49.02
N LYS A 169 32.78 -18.06 49.38
CA LYS A 169 34.00 -18.60 50.00
C LYS A 169 33.65 -19.07 51.41
N VAL A 170 33.38 -20.36 51.60
CA VAL A 170 33.03 -20.92 52.91
C VAL A 170 34.25 -21.59 53.54
N PHE A 171 34.66 -21.12 54.73
CA PHE A 171 35.60 -21.79 55.61
C PHE A 171 34.83 -22.75 56.55
N GLY A 172 35.00 -24.06 56.37
CA GLY A 172 34.61 -25.09 57.35
C GLY A 172 33.23 -25.76 57.15
N PHE A 173 33.19 -27.07 57.47
CA PHE A 173 32.11 -28.08 57.35
C PHE A 173 31.92 -28.78 55.98
N LEU A 174 32.40 -30.03 55.89
CA LEU A 174 32.69 -30.80 54.67
C LEU A 174 31.49 -31.49 53.96
N SER A 175 30.29 -31.52 54.53
CA SER A 175 29.12 -32.21 53.93
C SER A 175 28.11 -31.27 53.27
N ILE A 176 27.82 -30.12 53.88
CA ILE A 176 26.93 -29.09 53.32
C ILE A 176 27.63 -28.35 52.16
N THR A 177 28.95 -28.22 52.23
CA THR A 177 29.79 -27.54 51.22
C THR A 177 29.81 -28.23 49.86
N ARG A 178 29.85 -29.58 49.81
CA ARG A 178 29.78 -30.32 48.53
C ARG A 178 28.44 -30.15 47.85
N THR A 179 27.35 -30.23 48.62
CA THR A 179 25.97 -30.14 48.13
C THR A 179 25.66 -28.72 47.63
N MET A 180 26.08 -27.68 48.34
CA MET A 180 25.88 -26.29 47.89
C MET A 180 26.73 -25.96 46.66
N LYS A 181 27.97 -26.46 46.59
CA LYS A 181 28.82 -26.31 45.40
C LYS A 181 28.23 -27.05 44.19
N SER A 182 27.75 -28.28 44.34
CA SER A 182 27.13 -29.02 43.23
C SER A 182 25.84 -28.38 42.72
N VAL A 183 25.02 -27.79 43.61
CA VAL A 183 23.81 -27.07 43.19
C VAL A 183 24.19 -25.75 42.49
N SER A 184 25.19 -25.03 43.00
CA SER A 184 25.71 -23.82 42.34
C SER A 184 26.30 -24.13 40.96
N ASP A 185 27.08 -25.21 40.84
CA ASP A 185 27.65 -25.66 39.56
C ASP A 185 26.56 -26.09 38.57
N MET A 186 25.48 -26.75 39.04
CA MET A 186 24.32 -27.09 38.22
C MET A 186 23.56 -25.85 37.73
N LEU A 187 23.35 -24.86 38.60
CA LEU A 187 22.67 -23.61 38.24
C LEU A 187 23.49 -22.79 37.24
N ILE A 188 24.80 -22.69 37.45
CA ILE A 188 25.72 -22.04 36.50
C ILE A 188 25.72 -22.78 35.16
N SER A 189 25.77 -24.12 35.17
CA SER A 189 25.74 -24.92 33.93
C SER A 189 24.44 -24.71 33.15
N LYS A 190 23.29 -24.69 33.82
CA LYS A 190 21.99 -24.42 33.16
C LYS A 190 21.89 -22.98 32.65
N ALA A 191 22.41 -22.01 33.38
CA ALA A 191 22.44 -20.62 32.94
C ALA A 191 23.35 -20.43 31.71
N LEU A 192 24.51 -21.12 31.67
CA LEU A 192 25.42 -21.10 30.52
C LEU A 192 24.84 -21.83 29.31
N GLU A 193 24.11 -22.93 29.52
CA GLU A 193 23.39 -23.65 28.45
C GLU A 193 22.34 -22.72 27.81
N ARG A 194 21.47 -22.10 28.60
CA ARG A 194 20.46 -21.15 28.11
C ARG A 194 21.07 -19.89 27.48
N CYS A 195 22.16 -19.40 28.05
CA CYS A 195 22.88 -18.25 27.52
C CYS A 195 23.32 -18.47 26.06
N ARG A 196 23.62 -19.70 25.64
CA ARG A 196 23.97 -20.02 24.25
C ARG A 196 22.78 -19.90 23.30
N ASP A 197 21.57 -20.17 23.80
CA ASP A 197 20.36 -20.18 22.99
C ASP A 197 19.75 -18.79 22.79
N PHE A 198 19.93 -17.85 23.71
CA PHE A 198 19.24 -16.54 23.65
C PHE A 198 19.56 -15.70 22.41
N GLY A 199 20.85 -15.60 22.06
CA GLY A 199 21.25 -14.95 20.82
C GLY A 199 20.62 -15.60 19.58
N SER A 200 20.51 -16.93 19.60
CA SER A 200 19.87 -17.72 18.52
C SER A 200 18.37 -17.42 18.41
N PHE A 201 17.65 -17.35 19.54
CA PHE A 201 16.22 -16.97 19.55
C PHE A 201 15.99 -15.57 18.98
N ASN A 202 16.77 -14.59 19.43
CA ASN A 202 16.63 -13.22 18.97
C ASN A 202 16.94 -13.09 17.47
N TYR A 203 18.01 -13.75 16.99
CA TYR A 203 18.36 -13.79 15.56
C TYR A 203 17.26 -14.44 14.71
N LEU A 204 16.80 -15.63 15.10
CA LEU A 204 15.78 -16.35 14.35
C LEU A 204 14.45 -15.61 14.30
N MET A 205 13.99 -15.05 15.43
CA MET A 205 12.71 -14.37 15.48
C MET A 205 12.73 -13.07 14.65
N LEU A 206 13.78 -12.26 14.81
CA LEU A 206 13.93 -11.04 14.01
C LEU A 206 14.09 -11.37 12.52
N GLY A 207 14.91 -12.37 12.20
CA GLY A 207 15.08 -12.86 10.84
C GLY A 207 13.78 -13.35 10.22
N LYS A 208 12.94 -14.09 10.97
CA LYS A 208 11.59 -14.49 10.54
C LYS A 208 10.75 -13.28 10.15
N PHE A 209 10.72 -12.24 10.97
CA PHE A 209 9.95 -11.02 10.69
C PHE A 209 10.47 -10.28 9.45
N VAL A 210 11.78 -10.14 9.32
CA VAL A 210 12.42 -9.46 8.18
C VAL A 210 12.16 -10.22 6.88
N VAL A 211 12.36 -11.54 6.87
CA VAL A 211 12.15 -12.35 5.67
C VAL A 211 10.66 -12.44 5.30
N ALA A 212 9.76 -12.48 6.29
CA ALA A 212 8.33 -12.42 6.05
C ALA A 212 7.92 -11.11 5.35
N PHE A 213 8.43 -9.97 5.83
CA PHE A 213 8.22 -8.68 5.17
C PHE A 213 8.75 -8.67 3.73
N LYS A 214 10.01 -9.11 3.51
CA LYS A 214 10.62 -9.16 2.18
C LYS A 214 9.81 -10.04 1.22
N THR A 215 9.31 -11.16 1.72
CA THR A 215 8.47 -12.09 0.95
C THR A 215 7.13 -11.46 0.59
N ASP A 216 6.44 -10.83 1.56
CA ASP A 216 5.15 -10.20 1.30
C ASP A 216 5.25 -9.00 0.35
N GLN A 217 6.24 -8.14 0.58
CA GLN A 217 6.56 -7.02 -0.29
C GLN A 217 6.88 -7.48 -1.71
N ARG A 218 7.74 -8.50 -1.87
CA ARG A 218 8.09 -9.06 -3.19
C ARG A 218 6.84 -9.52 -3.92
N ASP A 219 6.01 -10.32 -3.28
CA ASP A 219 4.82 -10.92 -3.89
C ASP A 219 3.83 -9.83 -4.34
N ARG A 220 3.58 -8.82 -3.50
CA ARG A 220 2.71 -7.67 -3.86
C ARG A 220 3.32 -6.82 -4.97
N MET A 221 4.63 -6.61 -4.96
CA MET A 221 5.35 -5.91 -6.04
C MET A 221 5.26 -6.65 -7.37
N LEU A 222 5.35 -7.98 -7.37
CA LEU A 222 5.17 -8.79 -8.59
C LEU A 222 3.76 -8.62 -9.16
N VAL A 223 2.73 -8.64 -8.32
CA VAL A 223 1.34 -8.41 -8.77
C VAL A 223 1.17 -6.99 -9.33
N ILE A 224 1.69 -5.97 -8.64
CA ILE A 224 1.68 -4.58 -9.13
C ILE A 224 2.39 -4.47 -10.48
N ASN A 225 3.56 -5.10 -10.63
CA ASN A 225 4.34 -5.09 -11.87
C ASN A 225 3.55 -5.73 -13.02
N GLU A 226 2.93 -6.89 -12.81
CA GLU A 226 2.16 -7.56 -13.86
C GLU A 226 0.89 -6.79 -14.24
N LEU A 227 0.16 -6.25 -13.27
CA LEU A 227 -1.00 -5.39 -13.55
C LEU A 227 -0.58 -4.13 -14.31
N ALA A 228 0.49 -3.46 -13.88
CA ALA A 228 0.98 -2.25 -14.55
C ALA A 228 1.50 -2.52 -15.97
N LYS A 229 2.15 -3.68 -16.21
CA LYS A 229 2.54 -4.13 -17.55
C LYS A 229 1.33 -4.39 -18.44
N ALA A 230 0.29 -5.07 -17.92
CA ALA A 230 -0.93 -5.32 -18.67
C ALA A 230 -1.69 -4.03 -19.01
N MET A 231 -1.72 -3.06 -18.08
CA MET A 231 -2.26 -1.71 -18.32
C MET A 231 -1.47 -0.90 -19.35
N SER A 232 -0.22 -1.24 -19.60
CA SER A 232 0.71 -0.49 -20.45
C SER A 232 1.18 -1.27 -21.67
N ALA A 233 0.51 -2.38 -21.99
CA ALA A 233 0.96 -3.31 -23.02
C ALA A 233 0.99 -2.64 -24.40
N ASN A 234 -0.05 -1.87 -24.75
CA ASN A 234 -0.21 -1.22 -26.04
C ASN A 234 -0.81 0.19 -25.89
N GLU A 235 -0.55 1.05 -26.89
CA GLU A 235 -1.15 2.39 -26.98
C GLU A 235 -2.62 2.36 -27.40
N GLU A 236 -3.15 1.23 -27.89
CA GLU A 236 -4.56 1.14 -28.33
C GLU A 236 -5.44 0.35 -27.37
N ASP A 237 -4.86 -0.48 -26.50
CA ASP A 237 -5.61 -1.42 -25.68
C ASP A 237 -4.87 -1.75 -24.38
N PHE A 238 -5.63 -2.19 -23.40
CA PHE A 238 -5.16 -2.73 -22.14
C PHE A 238 -6.21 -3.66 -21.54
N TYR A 239 -5.82 -4.43 -20.53
CA TYR A 239 -6.70 -5.36 -19.82
C TYR A 239 -7.23 -4.74 -18.54
N ASP A 240 -8.51 -4.97 -18.24
CA ASP A 240 -9.10 -4.60 -16.95
C ASP A 240 -8.91 -5.70 -15.88
N LEU A 241 -9.38 -5.42 -14.67
CA LEU A 241 -9.39 -6.35 -13.53
C LEU A 241 -10.10 -7.69 -13.81
N ASP A 242 -11.04 -7.72 -14.75
CA ASP A 242 -11.78 -8.92 -15.13
C ASP A 242 -11.01 -9.73 -16.21
N GLY A 243 -9.87 -9.21 -16.65
CA GLY A 243 -8.97 -9.79 -17.65
C GLY A 243 -9.48 -9.62 -19.08
N GLU A 244 -10.38 -8.68 -19.32
CA GLU A 244 -11.00 -8.41 -20.62
C GLU A 244 -10.34 -7.23 -21.33
N SER A 245 -10.39 -7.23 -22.67
CA SER A 245 -9.88 -6.11 -23.49
C SER A 245 -10.77 -4.88 -23.31
N VAL A 246 -10.17 -3.79 -22.83
CA VAL A 246 -10.89 -2.53 -22.66
C VAL A 246 -11.24 -1.91 -24.02
N LYS A 247 -10.40 -2.08 -25.05
CA LYS A 247 -10.72 -1.64 -26.42
C LYS A 247 -12.03 -2.24 -26.93
N VAL A 248 -12.26 -3.53 -26.70
CA VAL A 248 -13.52 -4.20 -27.07
C VAL A 248 -14.69 -3.61 -26.28
N GLY A 249 -14.54 -3.38 -24.97
CA GLY A 249 -15.56 -2.72 -24.15
C GLY A 249 -15.88 -1.29 -24.63
N MET A 250 -14.86 -0.52 -25.02
CA MET A 250 -15.02 0.81 -25.60
C MET A 250 -15.75 0.76 -26.95
N GLN A 251 -15.41 -0.19 -27.83
CA GLN A 251 -16.07 -0.39 -29.11
C GLN A 251 -17.55 -0.74 -28.94
N ASN A 252 -17.87 -1.65 -28.01
CA ASN A 252 -19.24 -2.03 -27.71
C ASN A 252 -20.03 -0.84 -27.15
N THR A 253 -19.44 -0.09 -26.22
CA THR A 253 -20.05 1.12 -25.66
C THR A 253 -20.32 2.16 -26.73
N PHE A 254 -19.37 2.39 -27.63
CA PHE A 254 -19.52 3.29 -28.77
C PHE A 254 -20.68 2.85 -29.69
N GLN A 255 -20.66 1.60 -30.15
CA GLN A 255 -21.65 1.10 -31.11
C GLN A 255 -23.07 1.08 -30.54
N ASN A 256 -23.22 0.71 -29.27
CA ASN A 256 -24.52 0.63 -28.61
C ASN A 256 -25.21 2.00 -28.46
N ASN A 257 -24.42 3.08 -28.33
CA ASN A 257 -24.94 4.45 -28.16
C ASN A 257 -25.11 5.23 -29.48
N LEU A 258 -24.64 4.67 -30.61
CA LEU A 258 -24.85 5.28 -31.92
C LEU A 258 -26.28 5.05 -32.44
N THR A 259 -26.83 6.10 -33.04
CA THR A 259 -28.04 6.02 -33.87
C THR A 259 -27.81 5.15 -35.11
N VAL A 260 -28.86 4.49 -35.60
CA VAL A 260 -28.77 3.57 -36.76
C VAL A 260 -28.09 4.21 -37.99
N PRO A 261 -28.37 5.47 -38.38
CA PRO A 261 -27.71 6.10 -39.52
C PRO A 261 -26.21 6.28 -39.32
N ASN A 262 -25.77 6.72 -38.13
CA ASN A 262 -24.36 6.86 -37.81
C ASN A 262 -23.67 5.50 -37.73
N ARG A 263 -24.32 4.50 -37.11
CA ARG A 263 -23.77 3.14 -36.93
C ARG A 263 -23.44 2.46 -38.26
N ARG A 264 -24.30 2.63 -39.27
CA ARG A 264 -24.07 2.09 -40.63
C ARG A 264 -23.01 2.85 -41.42
N ALA A 265 -22.64 4.04 -40.95
CA ALA A 265 -21.75 4.96 -41.64
C ALA A 265 -20.43 5.22 -40.87
N VAL A 266 -20.07 4.36 -39.92
CA VAL A 266 -18.78 4.44 -39.22
C VAL A 266 -17.67 4.06 -40.18
N ASN A 267 -16.72 4.98 -40.35
CA ASN A 267 -15.53 4.77 -41.18
C ASN A 267 -14.35 4.29 -40.34
N SER A 268 -14.16 4.86 -39.15
CA SER A 268 -13.06 4.51 -38.25
C SER A 268 -13.43 4.75 -36.78
N PHE A 269 -12.86 3.92 -35.91
CA PHE A 269 -12.88 4.09 -34.45
C PHE A 269 -11.49 3.77 -33.93
N LYS A 270 -10.84 4.75 -33.30
CA LYS A 270 -9.51 4.65 -32.70
C LYS A 270 -9.61 4.83 -31.19
N THR A 271 -8.82 4.06 -30.47
CA THR A 271 -8.64 4.15 -29.02
C THR A 271 -7.19 4.55 -28.72
N TYR A 272 -6.99 5.25 -27.62
CA TYR A 272 -5.65 5.62 -27.16
C TYR A 272 -5.51 5.41 -25.66
N ASN A 273 -4.52 4.65 -25.24
CA ASN A 273 -4.10 4.42 -23.87
C ASN A 273 -2.76 5.10 -23.64
N SER A 274 -2.76 6.17 -22.86
CA SER A 274 -1.56 6.97 -22.66
C SER A 274 -0.47 6.25 -21.88
N LEU A 275 -0.82 5.26 -21.04
CA LEU A 275 0.15 4.51 -20.24
C LEU A 275 0.91 3.50 -21.09
N GLY A 276 0.35 3.06 -22.22
CA GLY A 276 1.02 2.21 -23.20
C GLY A 276 2.07 2.92 -24.06
N SER A 277 2.16 4.26 -23.97
CA SER A 277 3.12 5.04 -24.74
C SER A 277 4.55 4.61 -24.48
N ALA A 278 5.40 4.52 -25.51
CA ALA A 278 6.79 4.07 -25.36
C ALA A 278 7.61 4.83 -24.29
N ALA A 279 7.28 6.10 -24.04
CA ALA A 279 7.92 6.91 -23.02
C ALA A 279 7.55 6.51 -21.57
N CYS A 280 6.40 5.88 -21.37
CA CYS A 280 5.83 5.58 -20.05
C CYS A 280 5.57 4.08 -19.78
N GLY A 281 5.28 3.28 -20.82
CA GLY A 281 4.75 1.93 -20.68
C GLY A 281 5.74 0.79 -20.86
N LYS A 282 6.88 1.01 -21.54
CA LYS A 282 7.83 -0.06 -21.87
C LYS A 282 9.02 -0.05 -20.93
N THR A 283 9.34 -1.20 -20.34
CA THR A 283 10.61 -1.46 -19.63
C THR A 283 11.30 -2.69 -20.24
N THR A 284 12.62 -2.67 -20.32
CA THR A 284 13.43 -3.82 -20.76
C THR A 284 13.78 -4.77 -19.61
N ASP A 285 13.62 -4.30 -18.36
CA ASP A 285 13.91 -5.05 -17.15
C ASP A 285 12.64 -5.74 -16.63
N LYS A 286 12.69 -7.06 -16.48
CA LYS A 286 11.56 -7.89 -16.03
C LYS A 286 11.20 -7.63 -14.56
N ASP A 287 12.18 -7.24 -13.74
CA ASP A 287 12.06 -7.08 -12.29
C ASP A 287 11.65 -5.66 -11.90
N ARG A 288 11.56 -4.74 -12.88
CA ARG A 288 11.10 -3.38 -12.67
C ARG A 288 9.67 -3.18 -13.20
N PRO A 289 8.89 -2.32 -12.55
CA PRO A 289 7.63 -1.88 -13.12
C PRO A 289 7.88 -1.05 -14.40
N VAL A 290 6.80 -0.80 -15.11
CA VAL A 290 6.71 0.15 -16.22
C VAL A 290 7.13 1.57 -15.80
N LYS A 291 7.64 2.38 -16.73
CA LYS A 291 8.32 3.67 -16.44
C LYS A 291 7.47 4.72 -15.72
N TRP A 292 6.15 4.59 -15.73
CA TRP A 292 5.26 5.49 -14.99
C TRP A 292 5.16 5.15 -13.49
N LEU A 293 5.74 4.02 -13.06
CA LEU A 293 5.95 3.63 -11.67
C LEU A 293 7.45 3.48 -11.38
N SER A 294 7.88 3.93 -10.21
CA SER A 294 9.25 3.74 -9.73
C SER A 294 9.24 3.07 -8.36
N PRO A 295 9.99 1.97 -8.14
CA PRO A 295 10.09 1.36 -6.83
C PRO A 295 10.78 2.28 -5.82
N ILE A 296 10.18 2.45 -4.64
CA ILE A 296 10.81 3.14 -3.51
C ILE A 296 11.68 2.12 -2.78
N LYS A 297 12.94 1.97 -3.19
CA LYS A 297 13.91 1.12 -2.48
C LYS A 297 14.45 1.83 -1.25
N ILE A 298 14.46 1.16 -0.11
CA ILE A 298 15.00 1.67 1.16
C ILE A 298 16.20 0.82 1.60
N TYR A 299 16.96 1.26 2.62
CA TYR A 299 18.14 0.58 3.18
C TYR A 299 18.09 0.47 4.71
N PRO A 300 17.12 -0.25 5.31
CA PRO A 300 17.08 -0.41 6.75
C PRO A 300 18.26 -1.19 7.33
N GLY A 301 18.45 -0.96 8.62
CA GLY A 301 19.40 -1.66 9.47
C GLY A 301 18.64 -2.27 10.64
N PHE A 302 18.94 -3.51 10.96
CA PHE A 302 18.35 -4.21 12.09
C PHE A 302 19.48 -4.78 12.94
N SER A 303 19.37 -4.63 14.26
CA SER A 303 20.25 -5.27 15.22
C SER A 303 19.45 -6.12 16.20
N TYR A 304 20.12 -7.12 16.76
CA TYR A 304 19.56 -7.97 17.80
C TYR A 304 20.55 -8.08 18.96
N ILE A 305 20.04 -8.41 20.14
CA ILE A 305 20.87 -8.69 21.31
C ILE A 305 21.34 -10.14 21.26
N ASP A 306 22.66 -10.30 21.21
CA ASP A 306 23.38 -11.56 21.36
C ASP A 306 23.95 -11.67 22.79
N THR A 307 24.26 -12.90 23.21
CA THR A 307 24.77 -13.21 24.54
C THR A 307 26.10 -13.94 24.44
N VAL A 308 27.17 -13.34 24.96
CA VAL A 308 28.49 -13.95 25.04
C VAL A 308 28.68 -14.51 26.44
N CYS A 309 28.54 -15.82 26.57
CA CYS A 309 28.70 -16.55 27.82
C CYS A 309 30.19 -16.70 28.18
N GLN A 310 30.63 -16.04 29.24
CA GLN A 310 31.98 -16.16 29.78
C GLN A 310 31.94 -16.76 31.19
N GLY A 311 32.76 -17.78 31.50
CA GLY A 311 32.95 -18.25 32.87
C GLY A 311 33.12 -19.75 33.06
N ASN A 312 33.49 -20.12 34.28
CA ASN A 312 33.60 -21.50 34.77
C ASN A 312 32.96 -21.62 36.17
N SER A 313 33.10 -22.78 36.82
CA SER A 313 32.52 -23.09 38.14
C SER A 313 32.99 -22.20 39.31
N ASN A 314 33.84 -21.19 39.08
CA ASN A 314 34.27 -20.20 40.06
C ASN A 314 33.73 -18.78 39.81
N GLY A 315 32.85 -18.61 38.81
CA GLY A 315 32.20 -17.35 38.45
C GLY A 315 32.16 -17.13 36.94
N GLY A 316 31.16 -16.38 36.48
CA GLY A 316 30.97 -16.04 35.08
C GLY A 316 30.18 -14.75 34.88
N ALA A 317 30.12 -14.29 33.64
CA ALA A 317 29.33 -13.17 33.17
C ALA A 317 28.67 -13.54 31.84
N ILE A 318 27.45 -13.07 31.64
CA ILE A 318 26.78 -13.08 30.34
C ILE A 318 26.88 -11.66 29.81
N ASP A 319 27.73 -11.45 28.82
CA ASP A 319 27.85 -10.15 28.17
C ASP A 319 26.77 -10.03 27.10
N THR A 320 25.95 -8.99 27.16
CA THR A 320 25.00 -8.67 26.10
C THR A 320 25.68 -7.80 25.05
N VAL A 321 25.63 -8.20 23.79
CA VAL A 321 26.24 -7.47 22.68
C VAL A 321 25.21 -7.26 21.59
N ALA A 322 25.10 -6.05 21.05
CA ALA A 322 24.28 -5.81 19.86
C ALA A 322 25.04 -6.23 18.60
N LYS A 323 24.42 -7.05 17.77
CA LYS A 323 24.93 -7.47 16.45
C LYS A 323 23.99 -7.05 15.33
N GLU A 324 24.54 -6.80 14.15
CA GLU A 324 23.77 -6.62 12.92
C GLU A 324 23.04 -7.92 12.56
N LEU A 325 21.80 -7.83 12.12
CA LEU A 325 21.11 -8.96 11.51
C LEU A 325 21.58 -9.11 10.06
N ALA A 326 22.56 -9.98 9.83
CA ALA A 326 23.03 -10.33 8.50
C ALA A 326 23.37 -11.83 8.40
N GLY A 327 23.57 -12.30 7.16
CA GLY A 327 23.96 -13.68 6.87
C GLY A 327 25.46 -13.94 6.91
N ASP A 328 26.29 -12.93 7.19
CA ASP A 328 27.74 -13.09 7.28
C ASP A 328 28.18 -13.67 8.63
N PRO A 329 29.32 -14.40 8.69
CA PRO A 329 29.76 -15.08 9.91
C PRO A 329 29.96 -14.18 11.14
N ASN A 330 30.25 -12.88 10.96
CA ASN A 330 30.46 -11.97 12.09
C ASN A 330 29.12 -11.52 12.72
N SER A 331 28.04 -11.60 11.95
CA SER A 331 26.69 -11.21 12.34
C SER A 331 25.87 -12.37 12.92
N LEU A 332 26.36 -13.61 12.81
CA LEU A 332 25.73 -14.78 13.42
C LEU A 332 25.85 -14.77 14.96
N PRO A 333 24.94 -15.43 15.69
CA PRO A 333 25.00 -15.54 17.14
C PRO A 333 26.32 -16.15 17.62
N ALA A 334 26.92 -15.65 18.71
CA ALA A 334 28.26 -16.03 19.13
C ALA A 334 28.42 -17.54 19.40
N HIS A 335 27.36 -18.18 19.87
CA HIS A 335 27.34 -19.61 20.21
C HIS A 335 26.53 -20.45 19.22
N TYR A 336 26.25 -19.96 18.00
CA TYR A 336 25.32 -20.62 17.08
C TYR A 336 25.65 -22.09 16.79
N THR A 337 26.94 -22.47 16.76
CA THR A 337 27.41 -23.86 16.55
C THR A 337 27.17 -24.80 17.75
N GLN A 338 26.76 -24.26 18.89
CA GLN A 338 26.57 -24.98 20.15
C GLN A 338 25.09 -25.01 20.58
N THR A 339 24.16 -24.69 19.69
CA THR A 339 22.71 -24.67 19.98
C THR A 339 21.96 -25.71 19.16
N ALA A 340 20.71 -25.98 19.53
CA ALA A 340 19.81 -26.81 18.72
C ALA A 340 19.32 -26.09 17.44
N PHE A 341 19.66 -24.81 17.27
CA PHE A 341 19.11 -23.93 16.24
C PHE A 341 20.02 -23.77 15.01
N VAL A 342 21.16 -24.46 14.95
CA VAL A 342 22.17 -24.34 13.88
C VAL A 342 21.54 -24.36 12.49
N SER A 343 20.75 -25.40 12.18
CA SER A 343 20.15 -25.57 10.85
C SER A 343 19.19 -24.43 10.49
N GLY A 344 18.36 -24.00 11.44
CA GLY A 344 17.45 -22.88 11.22
C GLY A 344 18.18 -21.56 11.01
N ILE A 345 19.30 -21.34 11.69
CA ILE A 345 20.15 -20.15 11.51
C ILE A 345 20.80 -20.18 10.14
N GLU A 346 21.39 -21.30 9.74
CA GLU A 346 22.05 -21.46 8.44
C GLU A 346 21.08 -21.31 7.26
N GLU A 347 19.86 -21.83 7.38
CA GLU A 347 18.80 -21.65 6.38
C GLU A 347 18.38 -20.18 6.29
N LEU A 348 18.10 -19.55 7.43
CA LEU A 348 17.59 -18.18 7.46
C LEU A 348 18.66 -17.16 7.02
N ALA A 349 19.93 -17.39 7.37
CA ALA A 349 21.05 -16.54 7.00
C ALA A 349 21.18 -16.35 5.49
N GLN A 350 20.76 -17.33 4.68
CA GLN A 350 20.79 -17.23 3.20
C GLN A 350 19.77 -16.22 2.65
N SER A 351 18.73 -15.88 3.42
CA SER A 351 17.65 -14.97 3.00
C SER A 351 17.67 -13.61 3.69
N ILE A 352 18.51 -13.46 4.71
CA ILE A 352 18.73 -12.21 5.44
C ILE A 352 19.75 -11.34 4.69
N GLY A 353 19.55 -10.03 4.73
CA GLY A 353 20.46 -9.05 4.15
C GLY A 353 20.06 -8.59 2.75
N TYR A 354 20.94 -7.81 2.14
CA TYR A 354 20.76 -7.25 0.80
C TYR A 354 21.32 -8.18 -0.27
N LEU A 355 20.54 -8.38 -1.33
CA LEU A 355 21.03 -9.01 -2.54
C LEU A 355 21.92 -8.04 -3.32
N SER A 356 22.95 -8.60 -3.98
CA SER A 356 23.95 -7.83 -4.75
C SER A 356 23.32 -6.97 -5.85
N ASN A 357 22.26 -7.46 -6.49
CA ASN A 357 21.45 -6.66 -7.40
C ASN A 357 20.50 -5.75 -6.59
N LEU A 358 20.84 -4.47 -6.46
CA LEU A 358 20.01 -3.48 -5.73
C LEU A 358 18.59 -3.33 -6.29
N ASN A 359 18.35 -3.70 -7.55
CA ASN A 359 17.03 -3.63 -8.17
C ASN A 359 16.12 -4.82 -7.84
N ASP A 360 16.66 -5.89 -7.28
CA ASP A 360 15.92 -7.10 -6.99
C ASP A 360 14.65 -6.82 -6.18
N THR A 361 13.54 -7.44 -6.56
CA THR A 361 12.22 -7.25 -5.92
C THR A 361 12.18 -7.77 -4.48
N PHE A 362 13.10 -8.66 -4.11
CA PHE A 362 13.26 -9.17 -2.75
C PHE A 362 14.01 -8.19 -1.82
N ASN A 363 14.75 -7.22 -2.35
CA ASN A 363 15.35 -6.15 -1.54
C ASN A 363 14.26 -5.20 -1.00
N PHE A 364 14.53 -4.57 0.15
CA PHE A 364 13.53 -3.76 0.86
C PHE A 364 13.01 -2.60 0.01
N SER A 365 11.68 -2.46 0.03
CA SER A 365 10.95 -1.45 -0.71
C SER A 365 9.68 -1.04 0.04
N MET A 366 9.35 0.24 -0.07
CA MET A 366 8.09 0.81 0.40
C MET A 366 7.02 0.84 -0.71
N GLY A 367 7.15 -0.05 -1.70
CA GLY A 367 6.26 -0.13 -2.84
C GLY A 367 6.69 0.77 -4.00
N VAL A 368 5.74 1.42 -4.66
CA VAL A 368 5.95 2.25 -5.85
C VAL A 368 5.51 3.70 -5.65
N GLU A 369 6.21 4.61 -6.32
CA GLU A 369 5.81 6.00 -6.52
C GLU A 369 5.45 6.25 -7.98
N LYS A 370 4.40 7.05 -8.22
CA LYS A 370 3.94 7.38 -9.57
C LYS A 370 4.71 8.56 -10.14
N ASN A 371 5.20 8.41 -11.37
CA ASN A 371 5.81 9.48 -12.12
C ASN A 371 4.75 10.53 -12.54
N PRO A 372 4.86 11.79 -12.09
CA PRO A 372 3.89 12.83 -12.44
C PRO A 372 3.82 13.16 -13.93
N TRP A 373 4.92 12.96 -14.66
CA TRP A 373 5.04 13.32 -16.08
C TRP A 373 4.43 12.28 -17.03
N CYS A 374 4.10 11.10 -16.50
CA CYS A 374 3.35 10.05 -17.18
C CYS A 374 1.90 10.04 -16.68
N VAL A 375 1.03 10.83 -17.32
CA VAL A 375 -0.37 10.95 -16.90
C VAL A 375 -1.18 9.83 -17.53
N GLY A 376 -1.89 9.05 -16.72
CA GLY A 376 -2.88 8.08 -17.20
C GLY A 376 -4.11 8.81 -17.73
N TYR A 377 -4.47 8.54 -18.99
CA TYR A 377 -5.70 8.97 -19.64
C TYR A 377 -6.02 8.03 -20.81
N VAL A 378 -7.28 8.02 -21.20
CA VAL A 378 -7.80 7.24 -22.32
C VAL A 378 -8.48 8.19 -23.31
N GLY A 379 -8.19 7.99 -24.59
CA GLY A 379 -8.78 8.70 -25.71
C GLY A 379 -9.64 7.80 -26.58
N ALA A 380 -10.71 8.36 -27.14
CA ALA A 380 -11.47 7.75 -28.23
C ALA A 380 -11.63 8.76 -29.37
N SER A 381 -11.54 8.31 -30.61
CA SER A 381 -11.72 9.12 -31.81
C SER A 381 -12.50 8.32 -32.84
N ALA A 382 -13.50 8.93 -33.48
CA ALA A 382 -14.34 8.25 -34.46
C ALA A 382 -14.69 9.16 -35.63
N GLU A 383 -14.80 8.56 -36.82
CA GLU A 383 -15.23 9.23 -38.03
C GLU A 383 -16.44 8.54 -38.64
N THR A 384 -17.45 9.33 -39.02
CA THR A 384 -18.67 8.83 -39.68
C THR A 384 -19.04 9.66 -40.90
N GLN A 385 -19.74 9.06 -41.86
CA GLN A 385 -20.27 9.72 -43.05
C GLN A 385 -21.78 9.45 -43.23
N PRO A 386 -22.64 9.97 -42.35
CA PRO A 386 -24.07 9.72 -42.41
C PRO A 386 -24.68 10.23 -43.72
N ALA A 387 -25.66 9.50 -44.26
CA ALA A 387 -26.40 9.92 -45.45
C ALA A 387 -27.35 11.07 -45.11
N ILE A 388 -27.14 12.24 -45.73
CA ILE A 388 -28.00 13.42 -45.58
C ILE A 388 -28.86 13.56 -46.85
N PRO A 389 -30.20 13.37 -46.78
CA PRO A 389 -31.06 13.18 -47.97
C PRO A 389 -31.03 14.30 -49.01
N PHE A 390 -30.84 15.56 -48.59
CA PHE A 390 -30.90 16.72 -49.48
C PHE A 390 -29.60 17.55 -49.50
N SER A 391 -28.46 16.97 -49.10
CA SER A 391 -27.19 17.71 -49.00
C SER A 391 -26.64 18.06 -50.39
N PRO A 392 -26.41 19.35 -50.71
CA PRO A 392 -25.75 19.74 -51.96
C PRO A 392 -24.24 19.43 -51.96
N PHE A 393 -23.66 19.09 -50.79
CA PHE A 393 -22.23 18.89 -50.59
C PHE A 393 -21.79 17.41 -50.61
N GLY A 394 -22.70 16.47 -50.90
CA GLY A 394 -22.38 15.03 -50.87
C GLY A 394 -22.22 14.48 -49.44
N LYS A 395 -21.36 13.46 -49.28
CA LYS A 395 -21.08 12.81 -47.99
C LYS A 395 -20.21 13.74 -47.11
N VAL A 396 -20.72 14.15 -45.96
CA VAL A 396 -19.99 14.97 -44.98
C VAL A 396 -19.32 14.05 -43.95
N THR A 397 -17.99 14.17 -43.78
CA THR A 397 -17.27 13.44 -42.74
C THR A 397 -17.41 14.18 -41.40
N LEU A 398 -17.99 13.50 -40.42
CA LEU A 398 -18.05 13.96 -39.04
C LEU A 398 -16.96 13.26 -38.23
N LYS A 399 -16.02 14.02 -37.64
CA LYS A 399 -15.02 13.52 -36.70
C LYS A 399 -15.39 13.90 -35.27
N ALA A 400 -15.30 12.99 -34.32
CA ALA A 400 -15.43 13.27 -32.89
C ALA A 400 -14.25 12.68 -32.13
N ARG A 401 -13.83 13.37 -31.07
CA ARG A 401 -12.75 12.91 -30.19
C ARG A 401 -13.05 13.28 -28.75
N ALA A 402 -12.60 12.45 -27.82
CA ALA A 402 -12.77 12.66 -26.39
C ALA A 402 -11.57 12.10 -25.63
N PHE A 403 -11.24 12.76 -24.52
CA PHE A 403 -10.20 12.31 -23.60
C PHE A 403 -10.73 12.38 -22.17
N PHE A 404 -10.50 11.29 -21.42
CA PHE A 404 -10.84 11.19 -20.01
C PHE A 404 -9.64 10.66 -19.24
N LYS A 405 -9.49 11.11 -17.99
CA LYS A 405 -8.41 10.66 -17.11
C LYS A 405 -8.92 10.20 -15.75
N PRO A 406 -8.30 9.19 -15.15
CA PRO A 406 -8.39 8.95 -13.72
C PRO A 406 -7.97 10.19 -12.91
N PHE A 407 -8.70 10.53 -11.85
CA PHE A 407 -8.40 11.67 -10.98
C PHE A 407 -8.76 11.42 -9.52
N GLY A 408 -8.17 12.19 -8.61
CA GLY A 408 -8.54 12.22 -7.20
C GLY A 408 -7.94 11.11 -6.33
N GLY A 409 -7.58 9.96 -6.93
CA GLY A 409 -6.90 8.87 -6.24
C GLY A 409 -5.40 9.11 -6.01
N ARG A 410 -4.82 8.31 -5.11
CA ARG A 410 -3.42 8.34 -4.71
C ARG A 410 -2.88 6.92 -4.64
N ILE A 411 -1.74 6.67 -5.31
CA ILE A 411 -1.09 5.35 -5.27
C ILE A 411 -0.18 5.23 -4.05
N GLY A 412 0.44 6.32 -3.63
CA GLY A 412 1.39 6.39 -2.54
C GLY A 412 2.12 7.73 -2.56
N PRO A 413 2.88 8.05 -1.50
CA PRO A 413 3.71 9.23 -1.47
C PRO A 413 4.89 9.05 -2.44
N TRP A 414 5.38 10.17 -2.96
CA TRP A 414 6.76 10.19 -3.42
C TRP A 414 7.69 10.03 -2.22
N TYR A 415 8.86 9.45 -2.42
CA TYR A 415 9.85 9.39 -1.36
C TYR A 415 10.35 10.79 -0.99
N ARG A 416 10.54 11.65 -2.00
CA ARG A 416 10.92 13.06 -1.86
C ARG A 416 9.82 13.98 -2.40
N ASN A 417 9.77 15.20 -1.90
CA ASN A 417 8.69 16.15 -2.17
C ASN A 417 8.61 16.71 -3.60
N SER A 418 9.60 16.45 -4.45
CA SER A 418 9.61 16.92 -5.83
C SER A 418 10.20 15.92 -6.81
N TRP A 419 9.90 16.14 -8.10
CA TRP A 419 10.26 15.28 -9.21
C TRP A 419 10.64 16.10 -10.44
N SER A 420 11.93 16.21 -10.72
CA SER A 420 12.46 16.92 -11.89
C SER A 420 11.98 16.29 -13.20
N PHE A 421 11.63 17.12 -14.18
CA PHE A 421 11.36 16.64 -15.54
C PHE A 421 12.64 16.03 -16.15
N ARG A 422 12.60 14.74 -16.48
CA ARG A 422 13.66 14.01 -17.18
C ARG A 422 13.05 13.14 -18.27
N GLN A 423 13.81 12.87 -19.34
CA GLN A 423 13.42 11.94 -20.42
C GLN A 423 14.25 10.65 -20.36
N THR A 424 14.62 10.20 -19.16
CA THR A 424 15.43 9.00 -18.95
C THR A 424 14.60 7.90 -18.28
N ASP A 425 15.12 6.66 -18.31
CA ASP A 425 14.40 5.46 -17.87
C ASP A 425 14.37 5.25 -16.35
N ASN A 426 15.16 6.01 -15.58
CA ASN A 426 15.21 5.96 -14.11
C ASN A 426 14.71 7.26 -13.51
N GLN A 427 13.39 7.42 -13.46
CA GLN A 427 12.77 8.59 -12.86
C GLN A 427 12.26 8.22 -11.47
N TYR A 428 12.75 8.93 -10.48
CA TYR A 428 12.32 8.84 -9.10
C TYR A 428 12.29 10.24 -8.51
N SER A 429 11.56 10.42 -7.42
CA SER A 429 11.49 11.72 -6.75
C SER A 429 12.88 12.14 -6.25
N ASP A 430 13.29 13.38 -6.54
CA ASP A 430 14.65 13.87 -6.36
C ASP A 430 14.76 15.20 -5.60
N GLY A 431 13.68 15.60 -4.92
CA GLY A 431 13.65 16.78 -4.05
C GLY A 431 14.63 16.76 -2.88
N SER A 432 14.68 17.85 -2.12
CA SER A 432 15.54 17.96 -0.94
C SER A 432 14.94 17.30 0.31
N THR A 433 13.61 17.26 0.41
CA THR A 433 12.90 16.81 1.62
C THR A 433 12.27 15.44 1.41
N ILE A 434 12.47 14.54 2.37
CA ILE A 434 11.81 13.23 2.41
C ILE A 434 10.37 13.41 2.92
N VAL A 435 9.38 12.83 2.23
CA VAL A 435 7.95 12.99 2.55
C VAL A 435 7.56 12.26 3.83
N ASP A 436 8.07 11.04 4.00
CA ASP A 436 7.98 10.29 5.26
C ASP A 436 9.36 10.35 5.95
N PRO A 437 9.58 11.33 6.84
CA PRO A 437 10.89 11.57 7.44
C PRO A 437 11.39 10.41 8.31
N MET A 438 10.50 9.48 8.69
CA MET A 438 10.84 8.33 9.53
C MET A 438 11.24 7.09 8.72
N LEU A 439 11.16 7.12 7.39
CA LEU A 439 11.62 6.01 6.57
C LEU A 439 13.16 5.94 6.52
N PRO A 440 13.73 4.73 6.40
CA PRO A 440 15.14 4.56 6.12
C PRO A 440 15.55 5.24 4.79
N PRO A 441 16.84 5.61 4.64
CA PRO A 441 17.37 6.21 3.42
C PRO A 441 17.28 5.25 2.23
N ARG A 442 17.38 5.76 1.01
CA ARG A 442 17.54 4.91 -0.18
C ARG A 442 18.96 4.33 -0.24
N PRO A 443 19.16 3.16 -0.86
CA PRO A 443 20.50 2.62 -1.12
C PRO A 443 21.39 3.56 -1.95
N THR A 444 20.78 4.46 -2.73
CA THR A 444 21.45 5.43 -3.60
C THR A 444 21.76 6.76 -2.91
N ASP A 445 21.24 7.00 -1.70
CA ASP A 445 21.47 8.27 -1.01
C ASP A 445 22.92 8.34 -0.49
N PRO A 446 23.67 9.43 -0.75
CA PRO A 446 25.03 9.61 -0.24
C PRO A 446 25.05 9.54 1.29
N GLY A 447 25.87 8.64 1.86
CA GLY A 447 25.99 8.46 3.32
C GLY A 447 25.06 7.39 3.92
N ALA A 448 24.05 6.89 3.19
CA ALA A 448 23.15 5.85 3.66
C ALA A 448 23.82 4.48 3.90
N VAL A 449 24.97 4.26 3.26
CA VAL A 449 25.69 2.98 3.22
C VAL A 449 27.08 3.10 3.85
N ALA A 450 27.43 4.25 4.45
CA ALA A 450 28.75 4.51 5.02
C ALA A 450 28.81 4.05 6.50
N GLY A 451 29.04 2.76 6.72
CA GLY A 451 29.33 2.17 8.03
C GLY A 451 28.37 1.06 8.48
N THR A 452 28.68 0.44 9.62
CA THR A 452 27.95 -0.70 10.18
C THR A 452 26.72 -0.24 10.97
N VAL A 453 25.68 -1.08 11.08
CA VAL A 453 24.51 -0.75 11.93
C VAL A 453 24.82 -0.85 13.43
N THR A 454 26.02 -1.30 13.79
CA THR A 454 26.52 -1.26 15.17
C THR A 454 26.96 0.14 15.58
N ASP A 455 27.17 1.07 14.64
CA ASP A 455 27.36 2.50 14.95
C ASP A 455 25.99 3.14 15.24
N PRO A 456 25.76 3.68 16.46
CA PRO A 456 24.50 4.33 16.83
C PRO A 456 24.07 5.45 15.88
N ASN A 457 25.03 6.18 15.28
CA ASN A 457 24.71 7.28 14.36
C ASN A 457 24.16 6.76 13.03
N ASN A 458 24.72 5.66 12.52
CA ASN A 458 24.22 5.00 11.31
C ASN A 458 22.92 4.25 11.56
N MET A 459 22.78 3.62 12.73
CA MET A 459 21.54 2.93 13.09
C MET A 459 20.37 3.90 13.27
N LYS A 460 20.61 5.10 13.82
CA LYS A 460 19.59 6.13 14.00
C LYS A 460 18.83 6.47 12.72
N THR A 461 19.51 6.47 11.57
CA THR A 461 18.89 6.79 10.28
C THR A 461 18.33 5.56 9.57
N ARG A 462 18.80 4.34 9.92
CA ARG A 462 18.44 3.09 9.25
C ARG A 462 17.42 2.24 10.02
N ALA A 463 17.21 2.47 11.31
CA ALA A 463 16.33 1.66 12.14
C ALA A 463 14.86 1.78 11.72
N ALA A 464 14.20 0.65 11.46
CA ALA A 464 12.85 0.59 10.90
C ALA A 464 11.83 1.43 11.68
N ASN A 465 11.23 2.43 11.04
CA ASN A 465 10.23 3.32 11.63
C ASN A 465 9.26 3.83 10.53
N TYR A 466 8.19 4.52 10.90
CA TYR A 466 7.24 5.15 9.97
C TYR A 466 6.56 6.36 10.61
N SER A 467 6.18 7.34 9.79
CA SER A 467 5.35 8.47 10.22
C SER A 467 3.90 8.05 10.44
N ARG A 468 3.32 8.47 11.57
CA ARG A 468 1.90 8.23 11.95
C ARG A 468 0.95 9.30 11.39
N TYR A 469 1.48 10.50 11.14
CA TYR A 469 0.80 11.63 10.54
C TYR A 469 1.78 12.41 9.66
N VAL A 470 1.27 13.31 8.80
CA VAL A 470 2.12 14.11 7.89
C VAL A 470 3.06 15.00 8.70
N GLY A 471 4.36 14.87 8.49
CA GLY A 471 5.38 15.62 9.22
C GLY A 471 5.70 15.08 10.62
N ASP A 472 5.29 13.84 10.95
CA ASP A 472 5.59 13.20 12.23
C ASP A 472 7.12 13.08 12.46
N PRO A 473 7.68 13.76 13.49
CA PRO A 473 9.11 13.77 13.74
C PRO A 473 9.60 12.55 14.53
N TYR A 474 8.68 11.72 15.04
CA TYR A 474 9.00 10.63 15.96
C TYR A 474 8.54 9.27 15.47
N GLY A 475 7.33 9.11 14.95
CA GLY A 475 6.81 7.77 14.64
C GLY A 475 6.80 6.86 15.87
N LEU A 476 7.31 5.65 15.72
CA LEU A 476 7.37 4.64 16.79
C LEU A 476 8.48 4.87 17.83
N LYS A 477 9.43 5.79 17.63
CA LYS A 477 10.44 6.08 18.67
C LYS A 477 9.91 6.97 19.80
N SER A 478 8.67 7.47 19.70
CA SER A 478 8.04 8.23 20.77
C SER A 478 7.99 7.41 22.07
N ALA A 479 8.39 8.02 23.18
CA ALA A 479 8.37 7.39 24.49
C ALA A 479 6.94 7.01 24.92
N GLN A 480 5.93 7.79 24.49
CA GLN A 480 4.52 7.46 24.65
C GLN A 480 4.18 6.12 23.98
N MET A 481 4.56 5.93 22.72
CA MET A 481 4.28 4.70 21.97
C MET A 481 4.92 3.48 22.63
N ILE A 482 6.22 3.59 22.96
CA ILE A 482 6.98 2.53 23.62
C ILE A 482 6.35 2.16 24.97
N GLY A 483 5.92 3.16 25.75
CA GLY A 483 5.27 2.96 27.04
C GLY A 483 3.96 2.19 26.95
N TYR A 484 2.99 2.68 26.17
CA TYR A 484 1.67 2.08 26.11
C TYR A 484 1.66 0.71 25.41
N TYR A 485 2.44 0.53 24.33
CA TYR A 485 2.58 -0.80 23.74
C TYR A 485 3.31 -1.76 24.66
N GLY A 486 4.34 -1.31 25.37
CA GLY A 486 5.01 -2.13 26.37
C GLY A 486 4.07 -2.57 27.49
N GLN A 487 3.19 -1.69 27.98
CA GLN A 487 2.14 -2.07 28.92
C GLN A 487 1.21 -3.13 28.32
N ALA A 488 0.68 -2.87 27.13
CA ALA A 488 -0.27 -3.75 26.45
C ALA A 488 0.29 -5.17 26.21
N ILE A 489 1.56 -5.28 25.78
CA ILE A 489 2.24 -6.56 25.57
C ILE A 489 2.27 -7.38 26.85
N TYR A 490 2.63 -6.78 27.98
CA TYR A 490 2.68 -7.48 29.26
C TYR A 490 1.28 -7.89 29.75
N GLU A 491 0.28 -7.04 29.55
CA GLU A 491 -1.10 -7.27 29.97
C GLU A 491 -1.84 -8.36 29.16
N THR A 492 -1.33 -8.74 27.98
CA THR A 492 -1.87 -9.92 27.25
C THR A 492 -1.86 -11.16 28.14
N SER A 493 -0.80 -11.35 28.92
CA SER A 493 -0.64 -12.48 29.83
C SER A 493 -1.57 -12.38 31.03
N PRO A 494 -2.49 -13.34 31.25
CA PRO A 494 -3.39 -13.32 32.41
C PRO A 494 -2.64 -13.37 33.74
N VAL A 495 -1.49 -14.04 33.74
CA VAL A 495 -0.56 -14.14 34.87
C VAL A 495 -0.12 -12.76 35.32
N TRP A 496 0.25 -11.91 34.34
CA TRP A 496 0.67 -10.55 34.61
C TRP A 496 -0.46 -9.70 35.19
N ARG A 497 -1.70 -9.92 34.71
CA ARG A 497 -2.91 -9.25 35.19
C ARG A 497 -3.29 -9.65 36.62
N SER A 498 -3.22 -10.95 36.95
CA SER A 498 -3.67 -11.48 38.24
C SER A 498 -2.65 -11.30 39.36
N SER A 499 -1.39 -11.20 39.01
CA SER A 499 -0.28 -11.23 39.96
C SER A 499 0.59 -10.01 39.68
N ARG A 500 0.47 -8.95 40.49
CA ARG A 500 1.45 -7.83 40.46
C ARG A 500 2.86 -8.43 40.57
N TYR A 501 3.87 -7.84 39.93
CA TYR A 501 5.26 -8.31 39.80
C TYR A 501 5.80 -9.23 40.94
N GLN A 502 5.53 -8.91 42.21
CA GLN A 502 5.93 -9.71 43.39
C GLN A 502 5.18 -11.05 43.59
N ALA A 503 3.95 -11.21 43.12
CA ALA A 503 3.15 -12.43 43.26
C ALA A 503 3.48 -13.49 42.18
N ILE A 504 3.93 -13.06 40.99
CA ILE A 504 4.44 -13.95 39.94
C ILE A 504 5.68 -14.71 40.45
N TYR A 505 6.48 -14.09 41.32
CA TYR A 505 7.67 -14.71 41.91
C TYR A 505 7.36 -15.87 42.88
N ASN A 506 6.12 -15.97 43.41
CA ASN A 506 5.79 -16.85 44.54
C ASN A 506 4.93 -18.09 44.19
N ASP A 507 4.47 -18.23 42.95
CA ASP A 507 3.63 -19.38 42.52
C ASP A 507 4.33 -20.20 41.41
N PRO A 508 4.78 -21.44 41.64
CA PRO A 508 5.49 -22.24 40.62
C PRO A 508 4.67 -22.55 39.36
N ASN A 509 3.34 -22.46 39.41
CA ASN A 509 2.43 -22.85 38.32
C ASN A 509 1.87 -21.69 37.52
N ALA A 510 2.05 -20.45 37.99
CA ALA A 510 1.51 -19.27 37.32
C ALA A 510 2.23 -18.91 36.00
N GLY A 511 3.08 -19.77 35.42
CA GLY A 511 3.86 -19.43 34.22
C GLY A 511 3.26 -19.88 32.88
N VAL A 512 2.22 -20.72 32.87
CA VAL A 512 1.79 -21.43 31.65
C VAL A 512 0.29 -21.23 31.43
N SER A 513 -0.08 -20.04 30.94
CA SER A 513 -1.41 -19.83 30.37
C SER A 513 -1.33 -19.89 28.85
N LYS A 514 -2.26 -20.60 28.21
CA LYS A 514 -2.36 -20.64 26.73
C LYS A 514 -2.52 -19.25 26.08
N SER A 515 -2.89 -18.24 26.87
CA SER A 515 -3.09 -16.86 26.40
C SER A 515 -1.92 -15.91 26.67
N SER A 516 -0.80 -16.40 27.21
CA SER A 516 0.45 -15.64 27.25
C SER A 516 1.11 -15.60 25.86
N PRO A 517 1.83 -14.52 25.50
CA PRO A 517 2.55 -14.44 24.23
C PRO A 517 3.50 -15.62 24.05
N ASN A 518 3.55 -16.21 22.86
CA ASN A 518 4.36 -17.40 22.61
C ASN A 518 5.18 -17.22 21.34
N PHE A 519 6.44 -17.67 21.34
CA PHE A 519 7.25 -17.68 20.11
C PHE A 519 6.61 -18.54 19.01
N ALA A 520 5.83 -19.55 19.38
CA ALA A 520 5.09 -20.40 18.45
C ALA A 520 3.99 -19.64 17.68
N ASP A 521 3.58 -18.45 18.14
CA ASP A 521 2.59 -17.60 17.46
C ASP A 521 3.05 -17.18 16.06
N TRP A 522 4.36 -17.31 15.75
CA TRP A 522 4.96 -16.97 14.47
C TRP A 522 5.67 -18.16 13.78
N ASP A 523 5.27 -19.40 14.09
CA ASP A 523 5.86 -20.59 13.47
C ASP A 523 5.52 -20.79 11.98
N ALA A 524 4.51 -20.07 11.49
CA ALA A 524 4.22 -19.98 10.05
C ALA A 524 5.25 -19.12 9.29
N LEU A 525 6.06 -18.32 10.00
CA LEU A 525 7.08 -17.47 9.40
C LEU A 525 8.42 -18.22 9.27
N PRO A 526 9.23 -17.91 8.23
CA PRO A 526 9.03 -16.83 7.27
C PRO A 526 8.44 -17.25 5.92
N TYR A 527 8.28 -18.54 5.63
CA TYR A 527 7.87 -18.99 4.28
C TYR A 527 6.50 -19.65 4.22
N LYS A 528 6.10 -20.40 5.27
CA LYS A 528 4.89 -21.24 5.23
C LYS A 528 3.62 -20.44 4.96
N PHE A 529 3.55 -19.18 5.40
CA PHE A 529 2.39 -18.33 5.12
C PHE A 529 2.23 -18.02 3.62
N ALA A 530 3.32 -17.94 2.86
CA ALA A 530 3.35 -17.56 1.45
C ALA A 530 3.28 -18.77 0.49
N ASP A 531 3.39 -19.99 1.02
CA ASP A 531 3.32 -21.21 0.21
C ASP A 531 1.94 -21.37 -0.45
N SER A 532 1.90 -22.09 -1.58
CA SER A 532 0.65 -22.33 -2.33
C SER A 532 -0.43 -23.04 -1.49
N GLY A 533 -0.05 -23.76 -0.42
CA GLY A 533 -0.94 -24.36 0.58
C GLY A 533 -0.99 -23.64 1.94
N GLY A 534 -0.28 -22.52 2.09
CA GLY A 534 -0.18 -21.76 3.33
C GLY A 534 -1.46 -21.02 3.72
N SER A 535 -1.47 -20.46 4.93
CA SER A 535 -2.59 -19.66 5.45
C SER A 535 -2.76 -18.30 4.74
N GLY A 536 -1.71 -17.77 4.12
CA GLY A 536 -1.66 -16.38 3.64
C GLY A 536 -1.53 -15.35 4.77
N ASP A 537 -1.45 -15.80 6.02
CA ASP A 537 -1.49 -14.96 7.22
C ASP A 537 -0.09 -14.79 7.82
N GLN A 538 0.41 -13.56 7.84
CA GLN A 538 1.71 -13.23 8.44
C GLN A 538 1.60 -12.69 9.88
N MET A 539 0.38 -12.55 10.42
CA MET A 539 0.14 -12.07 11.78
C MET A 539 0.25 -13.20 12.80
N ALA A 540 0.34 -12.84 14.08
CA ALA A 540 0.40 -13.78 15.19
C ALA A 540 -0.81 -14.74 15.17
N TRP A 541 -0.54 -16.05 15.27
CA TRP A 541 -1.54 -17.11 15.16
C TRP A 541 -1.18 -18.32 16.03
N ASP A 542 -2.12 -18.79 16.85
CA ASP A 542 -1.94 -20.04 17.60
C ASP A 542 -2.24 -21.21 16.65
N SER A 543 -1.19 -21.81 16.11
CA SER A 543 -1.28 -22.96 15.22
C SER A 543 -1.79 -24.24 15.89
N ILE A 544 -1.69 -24.35 17.22
CA ILE A 544 -2.13 -25.53 17.98
C ILE A 544 -3.63 -25.49 18.20
N SER A 545 -4.14 -24.35 18.67
CA SER A 545 -5.59 -24.17 18.89
C SER A 545 -6.33 -23.70 17.63
N ASN A 546 -5.60 -23.35 16.58
CA ASN A 546 -6.09 -22.79 15.33
C ASN A 546 -6.99 -21.56 15.56
N MET A 547 -6.49 -20.56 16.29
CA MET A 547 -7.23 -19.34 16.65
C MET A 547 -6.33 -18.10 16.63
N PRO A 548 -6.90 -16.89 16.42
CA PRO A 548 -6.17 -15.64 16.55
C PRO A 548 -5.74 -15.39 18.00
N THR A 549 -4.51 -14.89 18.20
CA THR A 549 -3.95 -14.62 19.53
C THR A 549 -4.21 -13.19 20.01
N GLU A 550 -4.02 -12.90 21.31
CA GLU A 550 -4.07 -11.51 21.81
C GLU A 550 -2.96 -10.63 21.21
N MET A 551 -1.81 -11.23 20.86
CA MET A 551 -0.74 -10.52 20.15
C MET A 551 -1.20 -10.03 18.77
N ARG A 552 -2.07 -10.78 18.09
CA ARG A 552 -2.67 -10.35 16.81
C ARG A 552 -3.39 -9.01 16.93
N LYS A 553 -4.13 -8.79 18.02
CA LYS A 553 -4.87 -7.53 18.24
C LYS A 553 -3.93 -6.33 18.38
N LEU A 554 -2.79 -6.52 19.03
CA LEU A 554 -1.75 -5.47 19.14
C LEU A 554 -1.04 -5.23 17.81
N GLU A 555 -0.83 -6.29 17.01
CA GLU A 555 -0.33 -6.14 15.65
C GLU A 555 -1.33 -5.39 14.76
N LEU A 556 -2.63 -5.67 14.88
CA LEU A 556 -3.70 -4.97 14.17
C LEU A 556 -3.71 -3.47 14.50
N SER A 557 -3.62 -3.10 15.78
CA SER A 557 -3.59 -1.68 16.20
C SER A 557 -2.39 -0.92 15.66
N ALA A 558 -1.31 -1.61 15.29
CA ALA A 558 -0.14 -0.99 14.69
C ALA A 558 -0.29 -0.75 13.18
N ILE A 559 -1.01 -1.63 12.47
CA ILE A 559 -1.12 -1.60 11.01
C ILE A 559 -2.32 -0.81 10.48
N VAL A 560 -3.38 -0.64 11.28
CA VAL A 560 -4.59 0.08 10.86
C VAL A 560 -4.28 1.47 10.27
N PRO A 561 -5.07 1.94 9.28
CA PRO A 561 -4.84 3.23 8.64
C PRO A 561 -4.69 4.37 9.66
N ASN A 562 -3.67 5.19 9.46
CA ASN A 562 -3.49 6.45 10.18
C ASN A 562 -3.65 7.65 9.23
N THR A 563 -3.60 8.85 9.79
CA THR A 563 -3.73 10.09 9.01
C THR A 563 -2.65 10.27 7.94
N PHE A 564 -1.43 9.75 8.14
CA PHE A 564 -0.42 9.72 7.07
C PHE A 564 -0.88 8.82 5.92
N ASP A 565 -1.33 7.61 6.23
CA ASP A 565 -1.77 6.64 5.23
C ASP A 565 -2.91 7.22 4.38
N ASN A 566 -3.90 7.83 5.02
CA ASN A 566 -5.04 8.45 4.36
C ASN A 566 -4.66 9.70 3.52
N ALA A 567 -3.58 10.39 3.90
CA ALA A 567 -3.08 11.54 3.13
C ALA A 567 -2.41 11.13 1.81
N TYR A 568 -1.84 9.92 1.73
CA TYR A 568 -0.99 9.53 0.60
C TYR A 568 -1.43 8.28 -0.17
N TYR A 569 -2.36 7.48 0.37
CA TYR A 569 -2.85 6.27 -0.26
C TYR A 569 -4.37 6.33 -0.43
N SER A 570 -4.86 5.78 -1.54
CA SER A 570 -6.27 5.44 -1.70
C SER A 570 -6.48 4.04 -1.13
N ILE A 571 -7.16 3.98 0.00
CA ILE A 571 -7.39 2.74 0.75
C ILE A 571 -8.82 2.31 0.50
N GLU A 572 -8.99 1.20 -0.21
CA GLU A 572 -10.27 0.48 -0.28
C GLU A 572 -10.61 -0.17 1.08
N PRO A 573 -11.73 0.18 1.74
CA PRO A 573 -12.15 -0.45 2.99
C PRO A 573 -12.56 -1.92 2.82
N ASP A 574 -13.11 -2.31 1.67
CA ASP A 574 -13.57 -3.67 1.39
C ASP A 574 -12.88 -4.26 0.14
N PHE A 575 -11.56 -4.39 0.21
CA PHE A 575 -10.75 -4.81 -0.93
C PHE A 575 -11.10 -6.23 -1.40
N TYR A 576 -11.47 -7.12 -0.47
CA TYR A 576 -11.79 -8.51 -0.80
C TYR A 576 -12.94 -8.61 -1.82
N HIS A 577 -14.06 -7.95 -1.53
CA HIS A 577 -15.26 -8.02 -2.35
C HIS A 577 -15.17 -7.12 -3.60
N ASN A 578 -14.48 -5.98 -3.49
CA ASN A 578 -14.43 -5.00 -4.58
C ASN A 578 -13.39 -5.32 -5.66
N TYR A 579 -12.25 -5.91 -5.27
CA TYR A 579 -11.11 -6.12 -6.17
C TYR A 579 -10.59 -7.56 -6.14
N TYR A 580 -10.32 -8.14 -4.97
CA TYR A 580 -9.62 -9.43 -4.87
C TYR A 580 -10.34 -10.56 -5.59
N ASP A 581 -11.63 -10.78 -5.30
CA ASP A 581 -12.38 -11.89 -5.91
C ASP A 581 -12.51 -11.75 -7.43
N ARG A 582 -12.75 -10.52 -7.91
CA ARG A 582 -12.80 -10.18 -9.35
C ARG A 582 -11.46 -10.42 -10.03
N MET A 583 -10.37 -9.87 -9.47
CA MET A 583 -9.02 -10.05 -10.01
C MET A 583 -8.62 -11.52 -10.04
N LYS A 584 -8.89 -12.27 -8.96
CA LYS A 584 -8.58 -13.70 -8.86
C LYS A 584 -9.27 -14.51 -9.95
N LYS A 585 -10.57 -14.26 -10.17
CA LYS A 585 -11.39 -14.96 -11.18
C LYS A 585 -11.12 -14.49 -12.60
N GLY A 586 -10.79 -13.21 -12.77
CA GLY A 586 -10.56 -12.54 -14.05
C GLY A 586 -9.08 -12.40 -14.38
N PHE A 587 -8.51 -11.24 -14.07
CA PHE A 587 -7.15 -10.87 -14.46
C PHE A 587 -6.10 -11.95 -14.15
N ILE A 588 -6.05 -12.45 -12.91
CA ILE A 588 -5.05 -13.41 -12.44
C ILE A 588 -5.20 -14.76 -13.13
N SER A 589 -6.43 -15.22 -13.38
CA SER A 589 -6.66 -16.52 -14.03
C SER A 589 -6.38 -16.50 -15.54
N LYS A 590 -6.59 -15.36 -16.20
CA LYS A 590 -6.49 -15.20 -17.66
C LYS A 590 -5.14 -14.65 -18.11
N VAL A 591 -4.70 -13.52 -17.53
CA VAL A 591 -3.56 -12.73 -17.99
C VAL A 591 -2.38 -12.85 -17.01
N GLY A 592 -2.65 -12.70 -15.70
CA GLY A 592 -1.67 -12.67 -14.62
C GLY A 592 -1.31 -14.03 -14.01
N SER A 593 -1.43 -15.13 -14.76
CA SER A 593 -1.25 -16.49 -14.20
C SER A 593 0.12 -16.73 -13.58
N ALA A 594 1.14 -16.00 -14.03
CA ALA A 594 2.50 -16.05 -13.49
C ALA A 594 2.61 -15.59 -12.02
N VAL A 595 1.65 -14.78 -11.54
CA VAL A 595 1.63 -14.24 -10.16
C VAL A 595 0.49 -14.81 -9.31
N ALA A 596 -0.17 -15.87 -9.76
CA ALA A 596 -1.34 -16.44 -9.08
C ALA A 596 -1.05 -16.92 -7.65
N ASN A 597 0.14 -17.45 -7.40
CA ASN A 597 0.55 -17.90 -6.05
C ASN A 597 0.93 -16.75 -5.12
N GLN A 598 1.27 -15.59 -5.69
CA GLN A 598 1.70 -14.39 -4.97
C GLN A 598 0.52 -13.47 -4.61
N PHE A 599 -0.63 -13.64 -5.28
CA PHE A 599 -1.79 -12.79 -5.06
C PHE A 599 -2.54 -13.14 -3.78
N ARG A 600 -2.53 -12.20 -2.82
CA ARG A 600 -3.17 -12.33 -1.51
C ARG A 600 -4.10 -11.14 -1.20
N PRO A 601 -5.14 -11.35 -0.37
CA PRO A 601 -5.98 -10.27 0.15
C PRO A 601 -5.23 -9.35 1.14
N ASP A 602 -6.02 -8.58 1.90
CA ASP A 602 -5.54 -7.67 2.93
C ASP A 602 -4.84 -8.40 4.06
N LEU A 603 -3.94 -7.68 4.73
CA LEU A 603 -3.27 -8.16 5.93
C LEU A 603 -4.28 -8.59 7.00
N GLY A 604 -4.05 -9.75 7.63
CA GLY A 604 -5.01 -10.36 8.55
C GLY A 604 -5.98 -11.36 7.89
N TYR A 605 -5.91 -11.54 6.57
CA TYR A 605 -6.51 -12.69 5.91
C TYR A 605 -5.95 -14.02 6.45
N HIS A 606 -6.83 -14.99 6.67
CA HIS A 606 -6.46 -16.37 7.00
C HIS A 606 -7.29 -17.36 6.20
N ARG A 607 -6.62 -18.11 5.31
CA ARG A 607 -7.26 -19.03 4.38
C ARG A 607 -8.12 -20.08 5.09
N GLY A 608 -9.37 -20.19 4.66
CA GLY A 608 -10.31 -21.21 5.13
C GLY A 608 -10.77 -21.08 6.58
N TYR A 609 -10.46 -19.97 7.26
CA TYR A 609 -10.86 -19.76 8.65
C TYR A 609 -12.23 -19.07 8.76
N LYS A 610 -13.23 -19.83 9.21
CA LYS A 610 -14.57 -19.33 9.57
C LYS A 610 -14.99 -19.93 10.90
N ALA A 611 -15.18 -19.08 11.91
CA ALA A 611 -15.55 -19.50 13.25
C ALA A 611 -16.60 -18.55 13.84
N GLY A 612 -17.84 -19.02 13.93
CA GLY A 612 -18.97 -18.21 14.41
C GLY A 612 -19.19 -16.98 13.50
N ALA A 613 -19.11 -15.79 14.08
CA ALA A 613 -19.22 -14.51 13.36
C ALA A 613 -17.90 -14.04 12.73
N ILE A 614 -16.77 -14.69 13.04
CA ILE A 614 -15.45 -14.30 12.52
C ILE A 614 -15.20 -15.02 11.20
N ASN A 615 -15.01 -14.25 10.14
CA ASN A 615 -14.62 -14.73 8.82
C ASN A 615 -13.32 -14.04 8.40
N LEU A 616 -12.19 -14.74 8.57
CA LEU A 616 -10.88 -14.21 8.16
C LEU A 616 -10.55 -14.51 6.69
N GLU A 617 -11.39 -15.28 6.00
CA GLU A 617 -11.19 -15.56 4.57
C GLU A 617 -11.59 -14.34 3.71
N GLU A 618 -12.52 -13.52 4.17
CA GLU A 618 -13.04 -12.34 3.46
C GLU A 618 -12.59 -11.03 4.11
N TYR A 619 -11.52 -11.10 4.91
CA TYR A 619 -11.04 -10.04 5.77
C TYR A 619 -10.50 -8.84 4.98
N SER A 620 -10.93 -7.63 5.35
CA SER A 620 -10.51 -6.37 4.73
C SER A 620 -10.15 -5.30 5.76
N VAL A 621 -9.63 -4.16 5.30
CA VAL A 621 -9.25 -3.02 6.17
C VAL A 621 -10.40 -2.57 7.10
N LYS A 622 -11.66 -2.57 6.66
CA LYS A 622 -12.80 -2.23 7.53
C LYS A 622 -12.90 -3.15 8.75
N ASP A 623 -12.58 -4.44 8.60
CA ASP A 623 -12.62 -5.43 9.67
C ASP A 623 -11.45 -5.22 10.64
N GLN A 624 -10.26 -4.90 10.12
CA GLN A 624 -9.11 -4.49 10.94
C GLN A 624 -9.47 -3.31 11.86
N MET A 625 -10.12 -2.28 11.29
CA MET A 625 -10.54 -1.09 12.03
C MET A 625 -11.63 -1.41 13.06
N ALA A 626 -12.59 -2.26 12.70
CA ALA A 626 -13.65 -2.70 13.62
C ALA A 626 -13.09 -3.49 14.81
N GLU A 627 -12.09 -4.35 14.60
CA GLU A 627 -11.42 -5.08 15.69
C GLU A 627 -10.63 -4.15 16.60
N VAL A 628 -9.86 -3.21 16.04
CA VAL A 628 -9.08 -2.25 16.84
C VAL A 628 -10.00 -1.32 17.64
N ALA A 629 -11.15 -0.94 17.08
CA ALA A 629 -12.15 -0.14 17.79
C ALA A 629 -12.76 -0.86 19.02
N GLN A 630 -12.64 -2.19 19.12
CA GLN A 630 -13.09 -2.97 20.28
C GLN A 630 -12.01 -3.10 21.37
N ILE A 631 -10.77 -2.66 21.12
CA ILE A 631 -9.72 -2.69 22.13
C ILE A 631 -10.05 -1.65 23.21
N PRO A 632 -10.19 -2.05 24.49
CA PRO A 632 -10.45 -1.11 25.56
C PRO A 632 -9.26 -0.16 25.76
N ASP A 633 -9.54 1.13 25.99
CA ASP A 633 -8.51 2.14 26.26
C ASP A 633 -7.65 1.80 27.51
N SER A 634 -8.19 0.99 28.43
CA SER A 634 -7.44 0.47 29.58
C SER A 634 -6.30 -0.46 29.18
N ASN A 635 -6.41 -1.14 28.04
CA ASN A 635 -5.43 -2.09 27.53
C ASN A 635 -4.48 -1.40 26.55
N LEU A 636 -5.03 -0.54 25.68
CA LEU A 636 -4.26 0.30 24.77
C LEU A 636 -5.11 1.54 24.42
N PRO A 637 -4.67 2.78 24.75
CA PRO A 637 -5.47 3.99 24.59
C PRO A 637 -5.49 4.50 23.15
N VAL A 638 -5.95 3.66 22.22
CA VAL A 638 -6.00 3.99 20.79
C VAL A 638 -6.94 5.18 20.55
N LYS A 639 -8.10 5.22 21.22
CA LYS A 639 -9.10 6.27 20.99
C LYS A 639 -8.76 7.56 21.72
N SER A 640 -8.33 7.47 22.98
CA SER A 640 -8.07 8.64 23.81
C SER A 640 -6.73 9.33 23.54
N LEU A 641 -5.69 8.59 23.13
CA LEU A 641 -4.35 9.16 22.97
C LEU A 641 -3.79 9.04 21.55
N PHE A 642 -4.06 7.96 20.82
CA PHE A 642 -3.54 7.78 19.47
C PHE A 642 -4.43 8.45 18.41
N THR A 643 -4.65 9.76 18.56
CA THR A 643 -5.55 10.59 17.72
C THR A 643 -5.16 10.64 16.23
N PHE A 644 -3.98 10.15 15.88
CA PHE A 644 -3.54 9.95 14.50
C PHE A 644 -4.14 8.70 13.83
N THR A 645 -4.68 7.76 14.61
CA THR A 645 -5.31 6.53 14.14
C THR A 645 -6.74 6.83 13.70
N LEU A 646 -7.18 6.22 12.60
CA LEU A 646 -8.57 6.34 12.18
C LEU A 646 -9.44 5.33 12.94
N ASP A 647 -10.54 5.81 13.50
CA ASP A 647 -11.48 5.05 14.33
C ASP A 647 -12.73 4.56 13.58
N ASP A 648 -13.13 5.24 12.51
CA ASP A 648 -14.20 4.83 11.59
C ASP A 648 -13.64 4.62 10.18
N TRP A 649 -14.00 3.50 9.54
CA TRP A 649 -13.61 3.18 8.16
C TRP A 649 -14.09 4.24 7.17
N LYS A 650 -15.18 4.96 7.48
CA LYS A 650 -15.69 6.06 6.66
C LYS A 650 -14.67 7.17 6.49
N HIS A 651 -13.72 7.33 7.42
CA HIS A 651 -12.64 8.31 7.29
C HIS A 651 -11.70 8.00 6.11
N LEU A 652 -11.72 6.78 5.56
CA LEU A 652 -11.00 6.42 4.33
C LEU A 652 -11.64 6.99 3.06
N LEU A 653 -12.86 7.53 3.15
CA LEU A 653 -13.59 8.15 2.04
C LEU A 653 -13.06 9.56 1.76
N THR A 654 -11.82 9.60 1.25
CA THR A 654 -11.09 10.83 0.93
C THR A 654 -11.00 11.12 -0.57
N GLY A 655 -11.63 10.26 -1.38
CA GLY A 655 -11.78 10.42 -2.81
C GLY A 655 -12.53 11.70 -3.16
N TRP A 656 -12.18 12.26 -4.31
CA TRP A 656 -12.83 13.44 -4.82
C TRP A 656 -14.18 13.02 -5.41
N SER A 657 -15.27 13.54 -4.84
CA SER A 657 -16.57 13.55 -5.50
C SER A 657 -16.69 14.86 -6.28
N ASP A 658 -17.06 14.76 -7.56
CA ASP A 658 -17.35 15.92 -8.37
C ASP A 658 -18.59 16.64 -7.83
N LYS A 659 -18.54 17.97 -7.76
CA LYS A 659 -19.73 18.77 -7.47
C LYS A 659 -20.61 18.85 -8.70
N ASN A 660 -19.98 18.91 -9.87
CA ASN A 660 -20.60 18.83 -11.19
C ASN A 660 -19.51 18.54 -12.25
N LEU A 661 -19.92 18.35 -13.51
CA LEU A 661 -19.05 18.08 -14.67
C LEU A 661 -17.89 19.06 -14.89
N MET A 662 -17.98 20.28 -14.36
CA MET A 662 -16.99 21.36 -14.53
C MET A 662 -16.26 21.71 -13.22
N ASP A 663 -16.76 21.29 -12.07
CA ASP A 663 -16.21 21.58 -10.74
C ASP A 663 -15.81 20.28 -10.02
N TYR A 664 -14.50 20.01 -10.11
CA TYR A 664 -13.84 18.89 -9.44
C TYR A 664 -13.17 19.33 -8.13
N SER A 665 -13.60 20.44 -7.52
CA SER A 665 -13.10 20.86 -6.20
C SER A 665 -13.61 19.92 -5.09
N LEU A 666 -12.89 19.89 -3.97
CA LEU A 666 -13.23 19.03 -2.85
C LEU A 666 -14.63 19.39 -2.36
N ASN A 667 -15.48 18.38 -2.19
CA ASN A 667 -16.77 18.52 -1.55
C ASN A 667 -16.67 18.12 -0.07
N PRO A 668 -16.62 19.08 0.87
CA PRO A 668 -16.45 18.76 2.29
C PRO A 668 -17.66 18.04 2.89
N ASN A 669 -18.82 18.10 2.23
CA ASN A 669 -20.05 17.50 2.76
C ASN A 669 -20.04 15.97 2.66
N THR A 670 -19.31 15.42 1.68
CA THR A 670 -19.19 13.97 1.41
C THR A 670 -17.89 13.37 1.95
N PHE A 671 -16.88 14.20 2.23
CA PHE A 671 -15.61 13.75 2.79
C PHE A 671 -15.80 13.02 4.13
N GLY A 672 -15.31 11.78 4.21
CA GLY A 672 -15.38 11.00 5.43
C GLY A 672 -16.78 10.51 5.83
N LYS A 673 -17.77 10.58 4.94
CA LYS A 673 -19.17 10.25 5.25
C LYS A 673 -19.74 9.20 4.31
N CYS A 674 -20.57 8.32 4.87
CA CYS A 674 -21.38 7.40 4.10
C CYS A 674 -22.81 7.38 4.62
N ASP A 675 -23.76 7.74 3.77
CA ASP A 675 -25.18 7.78 4.07
C ASP A 675 -25.86 6.42 3.76
N THR A 676 -25.32 5.66 2.82
CA THR A 676 -25.87 4.35 2.44
C THR A 676 -24.76 3.38 2.05
N GLU A 677 -24.66 2.29 2.79
CA GLU A 677 -23.75 1.17 2.51
C GLU A 677 -24.32 0.26 1.40
N PRO A 678 -23.46 -0.43 0.63
CA PRO A 678 -23.92 -1.35 -0.40
C PRO A 678 -24.67 -2.55 0.19
N VAL A 679 -25.59 -3.10 -0.60
CA VAL A 679 -26.19 -4.40 -0.30
C VAL A 679 -25.09 -5.45 -0.35
N ALA A 680 -25.06 -6.36 0.63
CA ALA A 680 -24.05 -7.41 0.74
C ALA A 680 -23.84 -8.15 -0.60
N GLY A 681 -22.58 -8.28 -1.00
CA GLY A 681 -22.19 -8.98 -2.24
C GLY A 681 -22.26 -8.13 -3.51
N VAL A 682 -22.65 -6.86 -3.45
CA VAL A 682 -22.56 -5.93 -4.59
C VAL A 682 -21.24 -5.15 -4.49
N PRO A 683 -20.29 -5.34 -5.44
CA PRO A 683 -19.06 -4.58 -5.45
C PRO A 683 -19.34 -3.09 -5.60
N ASN A 684 -18.86 -2.29 -4.66
CA ASN A 684 -18.95 -0.84 -4.70
C ASN A 684 -17.68 -0.23 -4.09
N PRO A 685 -16.77 0.32 -4.92
CA PRO A 685 -15.54 0.95 -4.45
C PRO A 685 -15.79 1.98 -3.34
N GLY A 686 -15.01 1.92 -2.28
CA GLY A 686 -15.21 2.70 -1.07
C GLY A 686 -16.28 2.16 -0.13
N ASN A 687 -16.93 1.05 -0.45
CA ASN A 687 -18.01 0.47 0.36
C ASN A 687 -19.12 1.48 0.71
N CYS A 688 -19.36 2.47 -0.18
CA CYS A 688 -20.34 3.52 0.04
C CYS A 688 -21.11 3.88 -1.24
N VAL A 689 -22.44 3.77 -1.22
CA VAL A 689 -23.31 4.03 -2.37
C VAL A 689 -23.68 5.51 -2.46
N VAL A 690 -23.98 6.12 -1.33
CA VAL A 690 -24.36 7.53 -1.22
C VAL A 690 -23.46 8.17 -0.16
N GLY A 691 -22.63 9.13 -0.56
CA GLY A 691 -21.67 9.78 0.33
C GLY A 691 -20.33 10.06 -0.35
N GLY A 692 -19.25 9.86 0.39
CA GLY A 692 -17.88 9.95 -0.10
C GLY A 692 -17.46 8.71 -0.88
N SER A 693 -16.33 8.84 -1.58
CA SER A 693 -15.69 7.76 -2.35
C SER A 693 -14.24 7.59 -1.92
N THR A 694 -13.60 6.51 -2.35
CA THR A 694 -12.14 6.34 -2.25
C THR A 694 -11.57 6.00 -3.62
N GLY A 695 -10.29 6.31 -3.84
CA GLY A 695 -9.63 6.02 -5.10
C GLY A 695 -9.83 7.07 -6.20
N PHE A 696 -9.44 6.66 -7.41
CA PHE A 696 -9.56 7.38 -8.65
C PHE A 696 -11.00 7.35 -9.16
N GLY A 697 -11.58 8.55 -9.34
CA GLY A 697 -12.73 8.77 -10.19
C GLY A 697 -12.29 9.09 -11.62
N VAL A 698 -13.23 9.51 -12.47
CA VAL A 698 -12.97 9.85 -13.88
C VAL A 698 -13.35 11.28 -14.17
N LYS A 699 -12.49 12.02 -14.87
CA LYS A 699 -12.81 13.38 -15.33
C LYS A 699 -12.48 13.58 -16.80
N MET A 700 -13.23 14.46 -17.44
CA MET A 700 -12.93 14.92 -18.79
C MET A 700 -11.70 15.81 -18.79
N ILE A 701 -10.92 15.77 -19.88
CA ILE A 701 -9.73 16.61 -20.04
C ILE A 701 -9.63 17.18 -21.45
N SER A 702 -9.16 18.42 -21.56
CA SER A 702 -8.96 19.07 -22.85
C SER A 702 -7.69 18.60 -23.53
N SER A 703 -7.75 18.54 -24.86
CA SER A 703 -6.58 18.27 -25.71
C SER A 703 -5.49 19.34 -25.53
N ASP A 704 -5.86 20.59 -25.27
CA ASP A 704 -4.91 21.69 -25.09
C ASP A 704 -4.09 21.52 -23.81
N TRP A 705 -4.71 21.03 -22.73
CA TRP A 705 -3.98 20.71 -21.50
C TRP A 705 -3.00 19.56 -21.72
N LEU A 706 -3.41 18.51 -22.44
CA LEU A 706 -2.56 17.36 -22.75
C LEU A 706 -1.34 17.71 -23.60
N ASN A 707 -1.44 18.74 -24.45
CA ASN A 707 -0.36 19.22 -25.31
C ASN A 707 0.38 20.44 -24.73
N SER A 708 0.06 20.87 -23.52
CA SER A 708 0.71 22.00 -22.88
C SER A 708 2.18 21.72 -22.59
N LYS A 709 3.02 22.74 -22.78
CA LYS A 709 4.47 22.71 -22.48
C LYS A 709 4.81 23.25 -21.10
N GLU A 710 3.83 23.80 -20.39
CA GLU A 710 4.03 24.54 -19.14
C GLU A 710 3.26 23.90 -17.96
N LEU A 711 3.22 22.56 -17.91
CA LEU A 711 2.56 21.86 -16.81
C LEU A 711 3.47 21.81 -15.58
N LYS A 712 2.91 22.16 -14.42
CA LYS A 712 3.59 22.12 -13.11
C LYS A 712 3.21 20.84 -12.36
N LEU A 713 3.77 19.71 -12.78
CA LEU A 713 3.43 18.38 -12.23
C LEU A 713 4.48 17.84 -11.25
N GLY A 714 5.71 18.36 -11.28
CA GLY A 714 6.84 17.85 -10.48
C GLY A 714 6.83 18.22 -9.00
N GLY A 715 5.75 18.81 -8.48
CA GLY A 715 5.69 19.30 -7.10
C GLY A 715 6.19 20.73 -6.93
N GLU A 716 6.14 21.22 -5.70
CA GLU A 716 6.47 22.60 -5.35
C GLU A 716 7.94 22.93 -5.68
N GLY A 717 8.18 24.10 -6.26
CA GLY A 717 9.53 24.56 -6.63
C GLY A 717 10.13 23.91 -7.88
N THR A 718 9.42 23.03 -8.59
CA THR A 718 9.91 22.44 -9.85
C THR A 718 9.60 23.30 -11.08
N SER A 719 10.45 23.18 -12.10
CA SER A 719 10.23 23.81 -13.40
C SER A 719 9.03 23.17 -14.10
N ALA A 720 8.31 23.99 -14.86
CA ALA A 720 7.23 23.50 -15.70
C ALA A 720 7.78 22.65 -16.86
N GLY A 721 7.00 21.67 -17.32
CA GLY A 721 7.38 20.76 -18.39
C GLY A 721 6.19 20.25 -19.20
N ARG A 722 6.48 19.52 -20.28
CA ARG A 722 5.47 18.82 -21.08
C ARG A 722 5.21 17.41 -20.54
N LEU A 723 4.08 16.81 -20.90
CA LEU A 723 3.86 15.38 -20.67
C LEU A 723 4.86 14.53 -21.45
N LEU A 724 5.24 13.39 -20.89
CA LEU A 724 6.04 12.37 -21.58
C LEU A 724 5.21 11.56 -22.58
N ASN A 725 3.90 11.48 -22.34
CA ASN A 725 2.92 10.76 -23.15
C ASN A 725 1.80 11.69 -23.66
N PRO A 726 2.09 12.72 -24.49
CA PRO A 726 1.04 13.52 -25.12
C PRO A 726 0.29 12.68 -26.18
N PRO A 727 -0.97 13.04 -26.52
CA PRO A 727 -1.73 12.32 -27.53
C PRO A 727 -1.09 12.55 -28.91
N PRO A 728 -1.19 11.59 -29.85
CA PRO A 728 -0.70 11.76 -31.21
C PRO A 728 -1.35 12.96 -31.91
N GLU A 729 -0.59 13.66 -32.76
CA GLU A 729 -1.09 14.85 -33.49
C GLU A 729 -2.26 14.50 -34.44
N ASP A 730 -2.31 13.26 -34.94
CA ASP A 730 -3.30 12.77 -35.89
C ASP A 730 -4.55 12.14 -35.24
N PHE A 731 -4.64 12.17 -33.90
CA PHE A 731 -5.74 11.55 -33.14
C PHE A 731 -7.09 12.26 -33.29
#